data_AF-A0A3Q8FC71-F1
#
_entry.id   AF-A0A3Q8FC71-F1
#
_cell.length_a   1.000
_cell.length_b   1.000
_cell.length_c   1.000
_cell.angle_alpha   90.00
_cell.angle_beta   90.00
_cell.angle_gamma   90.00
#
_symmetry.space_group_name_H-M   'P 1'
#
loop_
_entity.id
_entity.type
_entity.pdbx_description
1 polymer ?
#
loop_
_entity_poly.entity_id
_entity_poly.type
_entity_poly.pdbx_seq_one_letter_code
_entity_poly.pdbx_strand_id
1 'polypeptide(L)'
;MIVHRPLALCVGLACAALAFGAHAASPPASASRADRMAEIGHYRDQARWVDALAAIERSQLQEPNDPLLYKLQVLTLGDIGNADRAWRLYQARPELFDADQKARLEANYIAKRVNWSLAYGQSEDGRLDEAEASLAEMEQYVQRDGTPLAQAPLRIRMDRLILLNRLSRHAQVRDEARALQQEGHALPDYVLPAVGDSMMATQHPDEAIPLLEAAVKNDPSRFQSRSELAYAYLETEQAEKAIGYLQTWQKDEPAWRWGGGKSPYANWARYEADLNLSMIRAYSGDLSTAQRELEALVDVGPGNGGLQTALGSVYQMRGWPRRALERHQMAYTLDPRDVSPRIGMYESYVQLQRDDLARPLHDDLLERYPNQPSVQRMDRDWRAHRGWQLQATVEGGRSSGGGGSSPLGNDDLHYGTEVASPILDDRWRLFAFADRRSVTFQDQKINPLWIGAGARYRFGRVDAEAAVVRPNDSIGDTGLRGGFGWQFNDQWHAGVTAARNDPEASMQARVSGITADSMAVAVDYTRNELTHWSLGGSQFRYDDGNRRDTLNTAIEQRLLTRPRVVIDGLGSLYTSRGSRDDVPYFNPSRDRSVEIGLRIDQQLWRHYERHFRHRLTVSLGDYWQEGFGSSLIPTVAYRHEWQFGQGRIFEYGVSWSRPVYDGQRERHIGFDAALRWGE
;
A
#
# COMPACT_ATOMS: atom_id res chain seq x y z
N MET A 1 9.65 -19.69 -18.97
CA MET A 1 9.08 -20.77 -19.81
C MET A 1 9.66 -22.11 -19.35
N ILE A 2 9.18 -22.62 -18.20
CA ILE A 2 9.59 -23.93 -17.66
C ILE A 2 8.50 -24.92 -18.08
N VAL A 3 8.90 -25.90 -18.87
CA VAL A 3 8.05 -26.96 -19.40
C VAL A 3 7.59 -27.86 -18.26
N HIS A 4 6.40 -27.63 -17.71
CA HIS A 4 5.76 -28.54 -16.78
C HIS A 4 4.97 -29.62 -17.53
N ARG A 5 5.65 -30.67 -18.00
CA ARG A 5 5.15 -32.06 -18.10
C ARG A 5 6.36 -32.99 -17.93
N PRO A 6 6.34 -33.99 -17.03
CA PRO A 6 5.23 -34.93 -16.88
C PRO A 6 4.96 -35.38 -15.43
N LEU A 7 4.15 -34.64 -14.67
CA LEU A 7 3.45 -35.23 -13.50
C LEU A 7 2.24 -36.07 -13.95
N ALA A 8 1.66 -35.74 -15.12
CA ALA A 8 0.55 -36.50 -15.71
C ALA A 8 0.93 -37.94 -16.11
N LEU A 9 2.19 -38.21 -16.42
CA LEU A 9 2.67 -39.54 -16.84
C LEU A 9 3.00 -40.43 -15.63
N CYS A 10 3.45 -39.83 -14.52
CA CYS A 10 3.62 -40.52 -13.24
C CYS A 10 2.28 -40.82 -12.54
N VAL A 11 1.28 -39.93 -12.65
CA VAL A 11 -0.08 -40.21 -12.17
C VAL A 11 -0.76 -41.28 -13.04
N GLY A 12 -0.53 -41.26 -14.36
CA GLY A 12 -1.00 -42.32 -15.27
C GLY A 12 -0.39 -43.70 -14.96
N LEU A 13 0.90 -43.76 -14.60
CA LEU A 13 1.58 -45.00 -14.22
C LEU A 13 1.23 -45.47 -12.80
N ALA A 14 0.98 -44.56 -11.85
CA ALA A 14 0.49 -44.91 -10.52
C ALA A 14 -0.96 -45.43 -10.53
N CYS A 15 -1.82 -44.85 -11.37
CA CYS A 15 -3.17 -45.38 -11.60
C CYS A 15 -3.15 -46.73 -12.34
N ALA A 16 -2.20 -46.95 -13.25
CA ALA A 16 -2.01 -48.26 -13.88
C ALA A 16 -1.44 -49.31 -12.92
N ALA A 17 -0.55 -48.94 -11.99
CA ALA A 17 0.01 -49.87 -11.00
C ALA A 17 -0.97 -50.21 -9.87
N LEU A 18 -1.84 -49.27 -9.46
CA LEU A 18 -2.93 -49.53 -8.51
C LEU A 18 -4.08 -50.35 -9.13
N ALA A 19 -4.19 -50.40 -10.46
CA ALA A 19 -5.13 -51.29 -11.14
C ALA A 19 -4.70 -52.78 -11.13
N PHE A 20 -3.43 -53.09 -10.79
CA PHE A 20 -2.92 -54.48 -10.76
C PHE A 20 -2.55 -55.00 -9.35
N GLY A 21 -2.81 -54.23 -8.30
CA GLY A 21 -2.41 -54.57 -6.92
C GLY A 21 -3.54 -54.90 -5.93
N ALA A 22 -4.80 -54.75 -6.31
CA ALA A 22 -5.90 -55.24 -5.49
C ALA A 22 -5.91 -56.76 -5.58
N HIS A 23 -5.66 -57.44 -4.46
CA HIS A 23 -5.94 -58.86 -4.29
C HIS A 23 -7.40 -59.11 -4.68
N ALA A 24 -7.62 -59.47 -5.94
CA ALA A 24 -8.82 -60.13 -6.38
C ALA A 24 -8.79 -61.53 -5.75
N ALA A 25 -9.26 -61.63 -4.50
CA ALA A 25 -9.76 -62.89 -4.00
C ALA A 25 -10.74 -63.40 -5.07
N SER A 26 -10.43 -64.57 -5.62
CA SER A 26 -11.31 -65.24 -6.57
C SER A 26 -12.70 -65.37 -5.93
N PRO A 27 -13.80 -65.13 -6.67
CA PRO A 27 -15.12 -65.12 -6.09
C PRO A 27 -15.42 -66.51 -5.49
N PRO A 28 -15.99 -66.60 -4.28
CA PRO A 28 -16.63 -67.84 -3.88
C PRO A 28 -17.72 -68.14 -4.91
N ALA A 29 -17.70 -69.37 -5.44
CA ALA A 29 -18.72 -69.85 -6.35
C ALA A 29 -20.09 -69.63 -5.69
N SER A 30 -20.96 -68.91 -6.41
CA SER A 30 -22.31 -68.49 -6.06
C SER A 30 -22.49 -67.68 -4.76
N ALA A 31 -21.80 -66.54 -4.62
CA ALA A 31 -22.35 -65.47 -3.77
C ALA A 31 -23.72 -65.07 -4.33
N SER A 32 -24.77 -65.21 -3.52
CA SER A 32 -26.13 -64.83 -3.93
C SER A 32 -26.21 -63.31 -4.11
N ARG A 33 -27.26 -62.83 -4.79
CA ARG A 33 -27.54 -61.39 -4.86
C ARG A 33 -27.62 -60.76 -3.46
N ALA A 34 -28.19 -61.50 -2.49
CA ALA A 34 -28.30 -61.05 -1.11
C ALA A 34 -26.91 -60.86 -0.46
N ASP A 35 -25.97 -61.77 -0.71
CA ASP A 35 -24.60 -61.67 -0.18
C ASP A 35 -23.87 -60.45 -0.75
N ARG A 36 -24.02 -60.19 -2.05
CA ARG A 36 -23.45 -58.99 -2.71
C ARG A 36 -24.05 -57.69 -2.17
N MET A 37 -25.38 -57.66 -1.97
CA MET A 37 -26.04 -56.48 -1.38
C MET A 37 -25.60 -56.26 0.07
N ALA A 38 -25.43 -57.33 0.85
CA ALA A 38 -24.95 -57.25 2.23
C ALA A 38 -23.51 -56.73 2.31
N GLU A 39 -22.62 -57.17 1.41
CA GLU A 39 -21.25 -56.66 1.28
C GLU A 39 -21.23 -55.15 0.99
N ILE A 40 -22.02 -54.70 0.02
CA ILE A 40 -22.13 -53.27 -0.33
C ILE A 40 -22.67 -52.45 0.85
N GLY A 41 -23.73 -52.94 1.51
CA GLY A 41 -24.28 -52.30 2.70
C GLY A 41 -23.25 -52.17 3.81
N HIS A 42 -22.51 -53.24 4.10
CA HIS A 42 -21.46 -53.27 5.12
C HIS A 42 -20.37 -52.21 4.87
N TYR A 43 -19.89 -52.08 3.63
CA TYR A 43 -18.90 -51.05 3.30
C TYR A 43 -19.46 -49.64 3.40
N ARG A 44 -20.70 -49.41 2.98
CA ARG A 44 -21.36 -48.10 3.09
C ARG A 44 -21.62 -47.71 4.55
N ASP A 45 -22.06 -48.64 5.39
CA ASP A 45 -22.33 -48.40 6.81
C ASP A 45 -21.03 -48.05 7.58
N GLN A 46 -19.89 -48.57 7.13
CA GLN A 46 -18.57 -48.25 7.68
C GLN A 46 -17.90 -47.02 7.03
N ALA A 47 -18.60 -46.31 6.15
CA ALA A 47 -18.04 -45.21 5.36
C ALA A 47 -16.80 -45.59 4.51
N ARG A 48 -16.66 -46.88 4.17
CA ARG A 48 -15.62 -47.40 3.27
C ARG A 48 -16.06 -47.23 1.83
N TRP A 49 -16.19 -45.97 1.40
CA TRP A 49 -16.86 -45.62 0.15
C TRP A 49 -16.19 -46.17 -1.11
N VAL A 50 -14.84 -46.21 -1.13
CA VAL A 50 -14.08 -46.74 -2.27
C VAL A 50 -14.30 -48.25 -2.41
N ASP A 51 -14.29 -48.98 -1.29
CA ASP A 51 -14.58 -50.42 -1.28
C ASP A 51 -16.04 -50.70 -1.66
N ALA A 52 -16.98 -49.89 -1.18
CA ALA A 52 -18.38 -49.95 -1.58
C ALA A 52 -18.56 -49.74 -3.08
N LEU A 53 -17.89 -48.73 -3.66
CA LEU A 53 -17.96 -48.46 -5.10
C LEU A 53 -17.41 -49.63 -5.91
N ALA A 54 -16.26 -50.20 -5.52
CA ALA A 54 -15.70 -51.38 -6.18
C ALA A 54 -16.63 -52.61 -6.09
N ALA A 55 -17.29 -52.82 -4.95
CA ALA A 55 -18.28 -53.91 -4.79
C ALA A 55 -19.55 -53.68 -5.65
N ILE A 56 -20.01 -52.44 -5.78
CA ILE A 56 -21.11 -52.06 -6.68
C ILE A 56 -20.73 -52.32 -8.14
N GLU A 57 -19.57 -51.85 -8.58
CA GLU A 57 -19.10 -52.03 -9.97
C GLU A 57 -18.94 -53.51 -10.32
N ARG A 58 -18.39 -54.33 -9.42
CA ARG A 58 -18.33 -55.80 -9.59
C ARG A 58 -19.72 -56.43 -9.73
N SER A 59 -20.69 -55.95 -8.96
CA SER A 59 -22.07 -56.45 -9.02
C SER A 59 -22.77 -56.02 -10.31
N GLN A 60 -22.50 -54.81 -10.81
CA GLN A 60 -23.01 -54.31 -12.08
C GLN A 60 -22.48 -55.09 -13.29
N LEU A 61 -21.30 -55.71 -13.22
CA LEU A 61 -20.82 -56.60 -14.29
C LEU A 61 -21.72 -57.83 -14.47
N GLN A 62 -22.34 -58.31 -13.39
CA GLN A 62 -23.26 -59.45 -13.42
C GLN A 62 -24.70 -59.01 -13.73
N GLU A 63 -25.09 -57.82 -13.26
CA GLU A 63 -26.44 -57.27 -13.41
C GLU A 63 -26.40 -55.81 -13.94
N PRO A 64 -26.08 -55.59 -15.23
CA PRO A 64 -25.73 -54.25 -15.75
C PRO A 64 -26.85 -53.22 -15.75
N ASN A 65 -28.11 -53.70 -15.75
CA ASN A 65 -29.29 -52.85 -15.83
C ASN A 65 -30.04 -52.74 -14.50
N ASP A 66 -29.46 -53.20 -13.40
CA ASP A 66 -30.11 -53.18 -12.09
C ASP A 66 -30.31 -51.74 -11.56
N PRO A 67 -31.56 -51.29 -11.30
CA PRO A 67 -31.82 -49.93 -10.84
C PRO A 67 -31.29 -49.62 -9.45
N LEU A 68 -31.24 -50.61 -8.55
CA LEU A 68 -30.74 -50.44 -7.18
C LEU A 68 -29.22 -50.28 -7.18
N LEU A 69 -28.50 -51.10 -7.94
CA LEU A 69 -27.04 -50.98 -8.09
C LEU A 69 -26.67 -49.65 -8.76
N TYR A 70 -27.43 -49.22 -9.77
CA TYR A 70 -27.26 -47.88 -10.38
C TYR A 70 -27.44 -46.77 -9.34
N LYS A 71 -28.55 -46.82 -8.58
CA LYS A 71 -28.83 -45.85 -7.51
C LYS A 71 -27.71 -45.83 -6.47
N LEU A 72 -27.26 -47.00 -6.00
CA LEU A 72 -26.18 -47.13 -5.03
C LEU A 72 -24.85 -46.59 -5.59
N GLN A 73 -24.55 -46.80 -6.87
CA GLN A 73 -23.36 -46.22 -7.51
C GLN A 73 -23.40 -44.69 -7.46
N VAL A 74 -24.52 -44.07 -7.85
CA VAL A 74 -24.69 -42.62 -7.86
C VAL A 74 -24.56 -42.04 -6.46
N LEU A 75 -25.25 -42.63 -5.47
CA LEU A 75 -25.18 -42.18 -4.09
C LEU A 75 -23.77 -42.35 -3.50
N THR A 76 -23.10 -43.48 -3.77
CA THR A 76 -21.72 -43.72 -3.31
C THR A 76 -20.73 -42.75 -3.95
N LEU A 77 -20.86 -42.44 -5.24
CA LEU A 77 -20.04 -41.42 -5.90
C LEU A 77 -20.24 -40.03 -5.27
N GLY A 78 -21.48 -39.70 -4.89
CA GLY A 78 -21.79 -38.50 -4.13
C GLY A 78 -21.13 -38.49 -2.75
N ASP A 79 -21.18 -39.61 -2.02
CA ASP A 79 -20.56 -39.78 -0.70
C ASP A 79 -19.01 -39.71 -0.75
N ILE A 80 -18.39 -40.15 -1.86
CA ILE A 80 -16.95 -40.03 -2.13
C ILE A 80 -16.54 -38.58 -2.41
N GLY A 81 -17.47 -37.70 -2.79
CA GLY A 81 -17.18 -36.35 -3.26
C GLY A 81 -16.93 -36.24 -4.77
N ASN A 82 -17.19 -37.30 -5.54
CA ASN A 82 -17.21 -37.26 -7.01
C ASN A 82 -18.58 -36.76 -7.52
N ALA A 83 -18.94 -35.56 -7.06
CA ALA A 83 -20.27 -34.98 -7.25
C ALA A 83 -20.62 -34.72 -8.72
N ASP A 84 -19.63 -34.37 -9.56
CA ASP A 84 -19.84 -34.17 -10.99
C ASP A 84 -20.24 -35.47 -11.71
N ARG A 85 -19.56 -36.59 -11.42
CA ARG A 85 -19.93 -37.88 -12.01
C ARG A 85 -21.27 -38.36 -11.48
N ALA A 86 -21.52 -38.20 -10.18
CA ALA A 86 -22.80 -38.53 -9.56
C ALA A 86 -23.95 -37.74 -10.22
N TRP A 87 -23.76 -36.44 -10.45
CA TRP A 87 -24.73 -35.57 -11.11
C TRP A 87 -25.03 -36.01 -12.55
N ARG A 88 -24.00 -36.27 -13.36
CA ARG A 88 -24.18 -36.75 -14.74
C ARG A 88 -24.94 -38.08 -14.82
N LEU A 89 -24.66 -39.01 -13.89
CA LEU A 89 -25.38 -40.29 -13.81
C LEU A 89 -26.82 -40.11 -13.30
N TYR A 90 -27.04 -39.23 -12.34
CA TYR A 90 -28.37 -38.86 -11.88
C TYR A 90 -29.24 -38.31 -13.02
N GLN A 91 -28.72 -37.34 -13.78
CA GLN A 91 -29.45 -36.71 -14.90
C GLN A 91 -29.88 -37.72 -15.98
N ALA A 92 -29.15 -38.83 -16.13
CA ALA A 92 -29.50 -39.87 -17.08
C ALA A 92 -30.69 -40.74 -16.65
N ARG A 93 -30.96 -40.87 -15.34
CA ARG A 93 -32.05 -41.67 -14.77
C ARG A 93 -32.67 -41.01 -13.52
N PRO A 94 -33.28 -39.82 -13.65
CA PRO A 94 -33.76 -39.04 -12.51
C PRO A 94 -34.96 -39.69 -11.78
N GLU A 95 -35.66 -40.62 -12.42
CA GLU A 95 -36.81 -41.36 -11.87
C GLU A 95 -36.43 -42.32 -10.72
N LEU A 96 -35.16 -42.70 -10.60
CA LEU A 96 -34.67 -43.63 -9.56
C LEU A 96 -34.45 -42.98 -8.18
N PHE A 97 -34.53 -41.66 -8.12
CA PHE A 97 -34.18 -40.87 -6.94
C PHE A 97 -35.43 -40.18 -6.38
N ASP A 98 -35.54 -40.14 -5.06
CA ASP A 98 -36.55 -39.33 -4.37
C ASP A 98 -36.15 -37.85 -4.31
N ALA A 99 -37.06 -36.98 -3.88
CA ALA A 99 -36.83 -35.53 -3.88
C ALA A 99 -35.60 -35.11 -3.06
N ASP A 100 -35.39 -35.74 -1.90
CA ASP A 100 -34.26 -35.43 -1.01
C ASP A 100 -32.92 -35.83 -1.64
N GLN A 101 -32.87 -37.01 -2.29
CA GLN A 101 -31.67 -37.45 -3.02
C GLN A 101 -31.37 -36.53 -4.19
N LYS A 102 -32.38 -36.10 -4.96
CA LYS A 102 -32.21 -35.14 -6.06
C LYS A 102 -31.61 -33.83 -5.56
N ALA A 103 -32.21 -33.25 -4.52
CA ALA A 103 -31.74 -32.01 -3.93
C ALA A 103 -30.30 -32.13 -3.40
N ARG A 104 -29.96 -33.25 -2.75
CA ARG A 104 -28.60 -33.52 -2.26
C ARG A 104 -27.57 -33.63 -3.39
N LEU A 105 -27.90 -34.34 -4.47
CA LEU A 105 -27.02 -34.51 -5.63
C LEU A 105 -26.78 -33.18 -6.36
N GLU A 106 -27.83 -32.38 -6.54
CA GLU A 106 -27.76 -31.04 -7.13
C GLU A 106 -26.90 -30.10 -6.28
N ALA A 107 -27.15 -30.04 -4.96
CA ALA A 107 -26.37 -29.19 -4.05
C ALA A 107 -24.88 -29.61 -3.97
N ASN A 108 -24.58 -30.91 -3.98
CA ASN A 108 -23.21 -31.40 -3.99
C ASN A 108 -22.49 -31.04 -5.30
N TYR A 109 -23.18 -31.09 -6.43
CA TYR A 109 -22.64 -30.72 -7.72
C TYR A 109 -22.36 -29.21 -7.79
N ILE A 110 -23.29 -28.36 -7.34
CA ILE A 110 -23.06 -26.91 -7.26
C ILE A 110 -21.84 -26.61 -6.37
N ALA A 111 -21.76 -27.21 -5.17
CA ALA A 111 -20.59 -27.05 -4.29
C ALA A 111 -19.27 -27.51 -4.96
N LYS A 112 -19.31 -28.54 -5.79
CA LYS A 112 -18.15 -29.00 -6.56
C LYS A 112 -17.74 -27.98 -7.62
N ARG A 113 -18.70 -27.35 -8.30
CA ARG A 113 -18.45 -26.25 -9.25
C ARG A 113 -17.83 -25.04 -8.55
N VAL A 114 -18.31 -24.66 -7.37
CA VAL A 114 -17.68 -23.61 -6.54
C VAL A 114 -16.23 -23.95 -6.26
N ASN A 115 -15.93 -25.17 -5.78
CA ASN A 115 -14.56 -25.57 -5.49
C ASN A 115 -13.65 -25.55 -6.72
N TRP A 116 -14.15 -25.95 -7.89
CA TRP A 116 -13.38 -25.88 -9.13
C TRP A 116 -13.13 -24.45 -9.61
N SER A 117 -14.10 -23.54 -9.40
CA SER A 117 -13.95 -22.12 -9.77
C SER A 117 -12.83 -21.37 -9.01
N LEU A 118 -12.35 -21.94 -7.91
CA LEU A 118 -11.22 -21.41 -7.14
C LEU A 118 -9.86 -21.80 -7.73
N ALA A 119 -9.83 -22.68 -8.73
CA ALA A 119 -8.60 -23.07 -9.41
C ALA A 119 -8.02 -21.91 -10.25
N TYR A 120 -6.73 -22.02 -10.58
CA TYR A 120 -6.08 -21.07 -11.48
C TYR A 120 -6.66 -21.18 -12.88
N GLY A 121 -7.09 -20.04 -13.43
CA GLY A 121 -7.51 -19.93 -14.82
C GLY A 121 -6.41 -20.30 -15.81
N GLN A 122 -6.81 -20.80 -16.97
CA GLN A 122 -5.89 -21.13 -18.06
C GLN A 122 -5.23 -19.87 -18.66
N SER A 123 -5.97 -18.76 -18.71
CA SER A 123 -5.50 -17.43 -19.10
C SER A 123 -5.89 -16.41 -18.03
N GLU A 124 -5.27 -15.23 -18.07
CA GLU A 124 -5.69 -14.11 -17.21
C GLU A 124 -7.11 -13.64 -17.53
N ASP A 125 -7.45 -13.57 -18.83
CA ASP A 125 -8.76 -13.05 -19.28
C ASP A 125 -9.89 -13.98 -18.84
N GLY A 126 -9.73 -15.30 -18.99
CA GLY A 126 -10.74 -16.30 -18.63
C GLY A 126 -10.68 -16.78 -17.18
N ARG A 127 -9.91 -16.10 -16.30
CA ARG A 127 -9.63 -16.60 -14.93
C ARG A 127 -10.86 -16.65 -14.03
N LEU A 128 -11.91 -15.90 -14.36
CA LEU A 128 -13.16 -15.80 -13.59
C LEU A 128 -14.33 -16.51 -14.28
N ASP A 129 -14.20 -16.97 -15.53
CA ASP A 129 -15.28 -17.59 -16.31
C ASP A 129 -15.95 -18.75 -15.56
N GLU A 130 -15.16 -19.61 -14.91
CA GLU A 130 -15.69 -20.73 -14.13
C GLU A 130 -16.48 -20.25 -12.89
N ALA A 131 -16.05 -19.17 -12.24
CA ALA A 131 -16.74 -18.58 -11.09
C ALA A 131 -18.04 -17.88 -11.51
N GLU A 132 -18.00 -17.14 -12.63
CA GLU A 132 -19.18 -16.49 -13.20
C GLU A 132 -20.22 -17.52 -13.66
N ALA A 133 -19.80 -18.56 -14.37
CA ALA A 133 -20.68 -19.65 -14.80
C ALA A 133 -21.28 -20.40 -13.60
N SER A 134 -20.48 -20.65 -12.55
CA SER A 134 -20.95 -21.31 -11.32
C SER A 134 -21.95 -20.44 -10.56
N LEU A 135 -21.75 -19.12 -10.52
CA LEU A 135 -22.70 -18.20 -9.90
C LEU A 135 -24.01 -18.13 -10.69
N ALA A 136 -23.95 -18.07 -12.02
CA ALA A 136 -25.14 -18.08 -12.87
C ALA A 136 -25.95 -19.38 -12.73
N GLU A 137 -25.28 -20.54 -12.67
CA GLU A 137 -25.92 -21.85 -12.44
C GLU A 137 -26.59 -21.90 -11.05
N MET A 138 -25.94 -21.35 -10.03
CA MET A 138 -26.52 -21.21 -8.69
C MET A 138 -27.74 -20.27 -8.65
N GLU A 139 -27.71 -19.17 -9.40
CA GLU A 139 -28.84 -18.23 -9.50
C GLU A 139 -30.03 -18.86 -10.20
N GLN A 140 -29.80 -19.63 -11.27
CA GLN A 140 -30.84 -20.40 -11.94
C GLN A 140 -31.47 -21.44 -11.00
N TYR A 141 -30.66 -22.11 -10.18
CA TYR A 141 -31.15 -23.06 -9.18
C TYR A 141 -32.10 -22.38 -8.18
N VAL A 142 -31.71 -21.22 -7.63
CA VAL A 142 -32.54 -20.46 -6.69
C VAL A 142 -33.84 -19.96 -7.34
N GLN A 143 -33.77 -19.51 -8.59
CA GLN A 143 -34.91 -18.91 -9.30
C GLN A 143 -35.90 -19.93 -9.89
N ARG A 144 -35.50 -21.20 -10.06
CA ARG A 144 -36.29 -22.22 -10.80
C ARG A 144 -37.74 -22.35 -10.34
N ASP A 145 -37.96 -22.27 -9.03
CA ASP A 145 -39.27 -22.45 -8.41
C ASP A 145 -39.85 -21.12 -7.87
N GLY A 146 -39.31 -19.98 -8.31
CA GLY A 146 -39.69 -18.64 -7.84
C GLY A 146 -39.31 -18.37 -6.37
N THR A 147 -38.42 -19.19 -5.81
CA THR A 147 -37.99 -19.09 -4.40
C THR A 147 -37.12 -17.85 -4.21
N PRO A 148 -37.47 -16.93 -3.29
CA PRO A 148 -36.59 -15.83 -2.92
C PRO A 148 -35.25 -16.37 -2.38
N LEU A 149 -34.14 -15.69 -2.63
CA LEU A 149 -32.81 -16.12 -2.15
C LEU A 149 -32.76 -16.36 -0.64
N ALA A 150 -33.50 -15.57 0.16
CA ALA A 150 -33.61 -15.75 1.60
C ALA A 150 -34.21 -17.11 2.02
N GLN A 151 -34.98 -17.74 1.14
CA GLN A 151 -35.62 -19.05 1.35
C GLN A 151 -34.86 -20.19 0.65
N ALA A 152 -33.76 -19.89 -0.07
CA ALA A 152 -32.92 -20.91 -0.67
C ALA A 152 -32.24 -21.78 0.42
N PRO A 153 -31.88 -23.04 0.10
CA PRO A 153 -31.17 -23.90 1.05
C PRO A 153 -29.93 -23.22 1.63
N LEU A 154 -29.76 -23.31 2.95
CA LEU A 154 -28.70 -22.60 3.67
C LEU A 154 -27.30 -22.83 3.07
N ARG A 155 -26.99 -24.07 2.67
CA ARG A 155 -25.72 -24.40 2.02
C ARG A 155 -25.48 -23.62 0.73
N ILE A 156 -26.50 -23.42 -0.09
CA ILE A 156 -26.39 -22.65 -1.34
C ILE A 156 -26.08 -21.19 -1.03
N ARG A 157 -26.77 -20.61 -0.03
CA ARG A 157 -26.50 -19.24 0.44
C ARG A 157 -25.07 -19.10 0.97
N MET A 158 -24.53 -20.12 1.62
CA MET A 158 -23.15 -20.15 2.14
C MET A 158 -22.11 -20.30 1.03
N ASP A 159 -22.29 -21.25 0.10
CA ASP A 159 -21.40 -21.48 -1.04
C ASP A 159 -21.37 -20.24 -1.97
N ARG A 160 -22.48 -19.49 -2.06
CA ARG A 160 -22.57 -18.23 -2.80
C ARG A 160 -21.56 -17.19 -2.30
N LEU A 161 -21.34 -17.09 -1.00
CA LEU A 161 -20.39 -16.13 -0.42
C LEU A 161 -18.97 -16.33 -0.95
N ILE A 162 -18.57 -17.58 -1.19
CA ILE A 162 -17.25 -17.92 -1.74
C ILE A 162 -17.13 -17.47 -3.20
N LEU A 163 -18.17 -17.71 -4.01
CA LEU A 163 -18.19 -17.24 -5.41
C LEU A 163 -18.19 -15.70 -5.48
N LEU A 164 -18.99 -15.05 -4.65
CA LEU A 164 -19.03 -13.58 -4.59
C LEU A 164 -17.68 -13.00 -4.18
N ASN A 165 -16.99 -13.60 -3.20
CA ASN A 165 -15.62 -13.21 -2.83
C ASN A 165 -14.64 -13.42 -3.99
N ARG A 166 -14.68 -14.59 -4.66
CA ARG A 166 -13.84 -14.89 -5.82
C ARG A 166 -14.03 -13.89 -6.97
N LEU A 167 -15.25 -13.39 -7.14
CA LEU A 167 -15.62 -12.37 -8.13
C LEU A 167 -15.41 -10.93 -7.63
N SER A 168 -14.75 -10.76 -6.48
CA SER A 168 -14.50 -9.46 -5.83
C SER A 168 -15.74 -8.63 -5.52
N ARG A 169 -16.91 -9.28 -5.35
CA ARG A 169 -18.17 -8.66 -4.92
C ARG A 169 -18.22 -8.56 -3.38
N HIS A 170 -17.16 -8.01 -2.79
CA HIS A 170 -16.92 -8.04 -1.34
C HIS A 170 -18.00 -7.34 -0.52
N ALA A 171 -18.59 -6.25 -1.03
CA ALA A 171 -19.71 -5.58 -0.37
C ALA A 171 -20.95 -6.50 -0.27
N GLN A 172 -21.25 -7.26 -1.32
CA GLN A 172 -22.35 -8.22 -1.31
C GLN A 172 -22.08 -9.37 -0.33
N VAL A 173 -20.83 -9.88 -0.27
CA VAL A 173 -20.44 -10.91 0.71
C VAL A 173 -20.70 -10.42 2.14
N ARG A 174 -20.27 -9.21 2.48
CA ARG A 174 -20.50 -8.63 3.80
C ARG A 174 -21.99 -8.53 4.12
N ASP A 175 -22.77 -7.99 3.19
CA ASP A 175 -24.19 -7.74 3.43
C ASP A 175 -24.98 -9.06 3.55
N GLU A 176 -24.70 -10.07 2.69
CA GLU A 176 -25.31 -11.40 2.77
C GLU A 176 -24.88 -12.18 4.02
N ALA A 177 -23.60 -12.11 4.41
CA ALA A 177 -23.10 -12.75 5.63
C ALA A 177 -23.75 -12.15 6.90
N ARG A 178 -23.90 -10.83 6.94
CA ARG A 178 -24.58 -10.14 8.05
C ARG A 178 -26.06 -10.52 8.13
N ALA A 179 -26.75 -10.64 6.99
CA ALA A 179 -28.13 -11.11 6.95
C ALA A 179 -28.28 -12.53 7.51
N LEU A 180 -27.41 -13.46 7.10
CA LEU A 180 -27.38 -14.84 7.62
C LEU A 180 -27.20 -14.88 9.15
N GLN A 181 -26.30 -14.05 9.68
CA GLN A 181 -26.08 -13.97 11.13
C GLN A 181 -27.28 -13.36 11.87
N GLN A 182 -27.93 -12.34 11.31
CA GLN A 182 -29.15 -11.75 11.87
C GLN A 182 -30.34 -12.71 11.88
N GLU A 183 -30.41 -13.62 10.91
CA GLU A 183 -31.37 -14.71 10.86
C GLU A 183 -31.07 -15.84 11.88
N GLY A 184 -29.94 -15.75 12.60
CA GLY A 184 -29.53 -16.72 13.62
C GLY A 184 -28.72 -17.90 13.07
N HIS A 185 -28.25 -17.83 11.82
CA HIS A 185 -27.40 -18.86 11.23
C HIS A 185 -25.91 -18.60 11.53
N ALA A 186 -25.24 -19.58 12.13
CA ALA A 186 -23.80 -19.54 12.30
C ALA A 186 -23.08 -19.78 10.96
N LEU A 187 -22.03 -18.99 10.69
CA LEU A 187 -21.20 -19.17 9.50
C LEU A 187 -20.26 -20.38 9.72
N PRO A 188 -20.26 -21.38 8.82
CA PRO A 188 -19.39 -22.55 8.93
C PRO A 188 -17.93 -22.23 8.57
N ASP A 189 -17.00 -23.03 9.09
CA ASP A 189 -15.55 -22.80 9.01
C ASP A 189 -15.01 -22.55 7.60
N TYR A 190 -15.53 -23.27 6.60
CA TYR A 190 -15.06 -23.17 5.23
C TYR A 190 -15.40 -21.82 4.57
N VAL A 191 -16.37 -21.08 5.11
CA VAL A 191 -16.85 -19.77 4.61
C VAL A 191 -16.14 -18.60 5.31
N LEU A 192 -15.70 -18.79 6.56
CA LEU A 192 -15.12 -17.72 7.38
C LEU A 192 -13.98 -16.95 6.67
N PRO A 193 -13.04 -17.60 5.95
CA PRO A 193 -11.98 -16.87 5.25
C PRO A 193 -12.50 -15.95 4.14
N ALA A 194 -13.45 -16.41 3.32
CA ALA A 194 -14.01 -15.60 2.24
C ALA A 194 -14.78 -14.38 2.78
N VAL A 195 -15.46 -14.53 3.93
CA VAL A 195 -16.14 -13.42 4.60
C VAL A 195 -15.12 -12.48 5.24
N GLY A 196 -14.11 -13.01 5.94
CA GLY A 196 -13.03 -12.24 6.55
C GLY A 196 -12.26 -11.39 5.54
N ASP A 197 -11.83 -12.00 4.42
CA ASP A 197 -11.20 -11.29 3.30
C ASP A 197 -12.10 -10.20 2.72
N SER A 198 -13.40 -10.46 2.57
CA SER A 198 -14.34 -9.44 2.08
C SER A 198 -14.56 -8.29 3.06
N MET A 199 -14.48 -8.54 4.37
CA MET A 199 -14.47 -7.48 5.39
C MET A 199 -13.20 -6.63 5.28
N MET A 200 -12.04 -7.26 5.09
CA MET A 200 -10.77 -6.55 4.85
C MET A 200 -10.83 -5.71 3.57
N ALA A 201 -11.28 -6.29 2.46
CA ALA A 201 -11.42 -5.61 1.16
C ALA A 201 -12.39 -4.42 1.20
N THR A 202 -13.38 -4.44 2.11
CA THR A 202 -14.34 -3.36 2.31
C THR A 202 -13.97 -2.41 3.43
N GLN A 203 -12.74 -2.50 3.98
CA GLN A 203 -12.21 -1.63 5.04
C GLN A 203 -12.87 -1.80 6.43
N HIS A 204 -13.34 -3.01 6.77
CA HIS A 204 -13.93 -3.35 8.09
C HIS A 204 -13.07 -4.39 8.84
N PRO A 205 -11.80 -4.08 9.18
CA PRO A 205 -10.89 -5.06 9.77
C PRO A 205 -11.29 -5.48 11.19
N ASP A 206 -11.98 -4.62 11.94
CA ASP A 206 -12.54 -4.91 13.26
C ASP A 206 -13.64 -5.98 13.21
N GLU A 207 -14.50 -5.96 12.19
CA GLU A 207 -15.48 -7.03 11.94
C GLU A 207 -14.80 -8.32 11.43
N ALA A 208 -13.66 -8.20 10.73
CA ALA A 208 -12.91 -9.35 10.19
C ALA A 208 -12.20 -10.17 11.28
N ILE A 209 -11.61 -9.50 12.29
CA ILE A 209 -10.80 -10.14 13.34
C ILE A 209 -11.49 -11.34 14.01
N PRO A 210 -12.72 -11.25 14.57
CA PRO A 210 -13.33 -12.38 15.26
C PRO A 210 -13.61 -13.56 14.31
N LEU A 211 -13.92 -13.31 13.03
CA LEU A 211 -14.14 -14.35 12.03
C LEU A 211 -12.83 -15.05 11.66
N LEU A 212 -11.75 -14.29 11.50
CA LEU A 212 -10.42 -14.81 11.19
C LEU A 212 -9.79 -15.53 12.39
N GLU A 213 -10.00 -15.06 13.61
CA GLU A 213 -9.61 -15.77 14.84
C GLU A 213 -10.30 -17.14 14.94
N ALA A 214 -11.61 -17.20 14.63
CA ALA A 214 -12.34 -18.46 14.56
C ALA A 214 -11.81 -19.38 13.43
N ALA A 215 -11.57 -18.84 12.23
CA ALA A 215 -11.03 -19.60 11.11
C ALA A 215 -9.66 -20.22 11.43
N VAL A 216 -8.75 -19.44 12.03
CA VAL A 216 -7.41 -19.92 12.44
C VAL A 216 -7.50 -20.95 13.56
N LYS A 217 -8.42 -20.78 14.50
CA LYS A 217 -8.62 -21.74 15.60
C LYS A 217 -9.12 -23.09 15.08
N ASN A 218 -10.04 -23.07 14.13
CA ASN A 218 -10.71 -24.26 13.62
C ASN A 218 -9.84 -25.02 12.60
N ASP A 219 -9.03 -24.32 11.81
CA ASP A 219 -8.01 -24.90 10.94
C ASP A 219 -6.67 -24.15 11.01
N PRO A 220 -5.79 -24.50 11.97
CA PRO A 220 -4.49 -23.87 12.12
C PRO A 220 -3.53 -24.10 10.94
N SER A 221 -3.82 -25.07 10.08
CA SER A 221 -2.97 -25.41 8.93
C SER A 221 -3.17 -24.46 7.75
N ARG A 222 -4.27 -23.70 7.74
CA ARG A 222 -4.61 -22.74 6.70
C ARG A 222 -3.85 -21.43 6.90
N PHE A 223 -2.63 -21.38 6.36
CA PHE A 223 -1.74 -20.22 6.47
C PHE A 223 -2.35 -18.91 5.95
N GLN A 224 -3.22 -18.95 4.94
CA GLN A 224 -3.90 -17.76 4.40
C GLN A 224 -4.71 -17.01 5.48
N SER A 225 -5.49 -17.74 6.30
CA SER A 225 -6.27 -17.13 7.38
C SER A 225 -5.37 -16.58 8.49
N ARG A 226 -4.19 -17.18 8.70
CA ARG A 226 -3.19 -16.67 9.64
C ARG A 226 -2.58 -15.36 9.15
N SER A 227 -2.22 -15.25 7.88
CA SER A 227 -1.71 -14.00 7.30
C SER A 227 -2.78 -12.91 7.31
N GLU A 228 -4.02 -13.21 6.89
CA GLU A 228 -5.14 -12.27 6.91
C GLU A 228 -5.40 -11.73 8.33
N LEU A 229 -5.39 -12.60 9.36
CA LEU A 229 -5.53 -12.17 10.75
C LEU A 229 -4.42 -11.21 11.20
N ALA A 230 -3.18 -11.50 10.80
CA ALA A 230 -2.05 -10.64 11.13
C ALA A 230 -2.19 -9.25 10.48
N TYR A 231 -2.62 -9.17 9.22
CA TYR A 231 -2.92 -7.90 8.56
C TYR A 231 -4.15 -7.20 9.16
N ALA A 232 -5.18 -7.92 9.60
CA ALA A 232 -6.32 -7.32 10.29
C ALA A 232 -5.90 -6.65 11.62
N TYR A 233 -4.97 -7.26 12.36
CA TYR A 233 -4.35 -6.59 13.52
C TYR A 233 -3.55 -5.34 13.12
N LEU A 234 -2.81 -5.37 12.01
CA LEU A 234 -2.09 -4.20 11.51
C LEU A 234 -3.05 -3.05 11.14
N GLU A 235 -4.11 -3.33 10.38
CA GLU A 235 -5.11 -2.35 9.93
C GLU A 235 -5.94 -1.75 11.08
N THR A 236 -5.92 -2.38 12.26
CA THR A 236 -6.54 -1.87 13.50
C THR A 236 -5.53 -1.25 14.47
N GLU A 237 -4.36 -0.84 13.98
CA GLU A 237 -3.29 -0.22 14.76
C GLU A 237 -2.70 -1.13 15.86
N GLN A 238 -2.84 -2.45 15.75
CA GLN A 238 -2.32 -3.44 16.70
C GLN A 238 -1.03 -4.11 16.18
N ALA A 239 -0.09 -3.32 15.68
CA ALA A 239 1.16 -3.79 15.07
C ALA A 239 1.97 -4.71 16.01
N GLU A 240 2.09 -4.38 17.31
CA GLU A 240 2.80 -5.22 18.27
C GLU A 240 2.12 -6.59 18.45
N LYS A 241 0.78 -6.63 18.42
CA LYS A 241 0.01 -7.89 18.49
C LYS A 241 0.24 -8.73 17.23
N ALA A 242 0.22 -8.10 16.06
CA ALA A 242 0.48 -8.77 14.79
C ALA A 242 1.89 -9.38 14.74
N ILE A 243 2.91 -8.61 15.14
CA ILE A 243 4.30 -9.07 15.22
C ILE A 243 4.45 -10.22 16.21
N GLY A 244 3.89 -10.10 17.42
CA GLY A 244 3.95 -11.16 18.44
C GLY A 244 3.24 -12.45 18.01
N TYR A 245 2.09 -12.32 17.33
CA TYR A 245 1.36 -13.44 16.74
C TYR A 245 2.20 -14.16 15.68
N LEU A 246 2.77 -13.42 14.72
CA LEU A 246 3.60 -14.00 13.65
C LEU A 246 4.90 -14.60 14.18
N GLN A 247 5.51 -14.03 15.22
CA GLN A 247 6.68 -14.63 15.88
C GLN A 247 6.34 -15.96 16.55
N THR A 248 5.15 -16.08 17.15
CA THR A 248 4.68 -17.35 17.72
C THR A 248 4.51 -18.39 16.61
N TRP A 249 3.80 -18.04 15.53
CA TRP A 249 3.64 -18.93 14.37
C TRP A 249 4.99 -19.35 13.79
N GLN A 250 5.88 -18.39 13.55
CA GLN A 250 7.23 -18.64 13.07
C GLN A 250 7.96 -19.67 13.95
N LYS A 251 7.89 -19.52 15.28
CA LYS A 251 8.57 -20.41 16.25
C LYS A 251 7.97 -21.83 16.26
N ASP A 252 6.66 -21.94 16.05
CA ASP A 252 5.97 -23.23 16.02
C ASP A 252 6.27 -24.04 14.74
N GLU A 253 6.76 -23.38 13.70
CA GLU A 253 7.10 -24.01 12.42
C GLU A 253 8.61 -24.28 12.29
N PRO A 254 9.04 -25.53 12.07
CA PRO A 254 10.44 -25.82 11.79
C PRO A 254 10.86 -25.24 10.43
N ALA A 255 12.12 -24.84 10.30
CA ALA A 255 12.67 -24.32 9.05
C ALA A 255 12.45 -25.27 7.87
N TRP A 256 12.60 -26.57 8.13
CA TRP A 256 12.43 -27.64 7.18
C TRP A 256 11.57 -28.74 7.78
N ARG A 257 10.70 -29.34 6.96
CA ARG A 257 9.95 -30.53 7.36
C ARG A 257 10.71 -31.79 6.96
N TRP A 258 10.55 -32.83 7.77
CA TRP A 258 11.16 -34.13 7.56
C TRP A 258 10.06 -35.16 7.33
N GLY A 259 10.19 -35.94 6.26
CA GLY A 259 9.32 -37.10 6.00
C GLY A 259 10.02 -38.40 6.40
N GLY A 260 9.46 -39.55 6.01
CA GLY A 260 10.12 -40.85 6.17
C GLY A 260 11.40 -41.06 5.32
N GLY A 261 11.82 -40.04 4.56
CA GLY A 261 13.03 -40.05 3.72
C GLY A 261 14.22 -39.33 4.37
N LYS A 262 15.40 -39.41 3.73
CA LYS A 262 16.66 -38.83 4.25
C LYS A 262 16.87 -37.33 3.93
N SER A 263 16.00 -36.73 3.13
CA SER A 263 16.12 -35.32 2.72
C SER A 263 14.95 -34.51 3.27
N PRO A 264 15.21 -33.31 3.83
CA PRO A 264 14.14 -32.39 4.22
C PRO A 264 13.38 -31.89 2.99
N TYR A 265 12.16 -31.42 3.20
CA TYR A 265 11.35 -30.71 2.19
C TYR A 265 10.88 -29.36 2.72
N ALA A 266 10.49 -28.48 1.79
CA ALA A 266 10.11 -27.11 2.10
C ALA A 266 8.93 -27.04 3.07
N ASN A 267 9.03 -26.15 4.05
CA ASN A 267 7.91 -25.82 4.93
C ASN A 267 7.26 -24.51 4.47
N TRP A 268 6.19 -24.61 3.69
CA TRP A 268 5.46 -23.42 3.21
C TRP A 268 4.83 -22.61 4.35
N ALA A 269 4.38 -23.26 5.43
CA ALA A 269 3.85 -22.53 6.59
C ALA A 269 4.93 -21.69 7.29
N ARG A 270 6.17 -22.20 7.35
CA ARG A 270 7.32 -21.43 7.83
C ARG A 270 7.61 -20.24 6.91
N TYR A 271 7.66 -20.48 5.61
CA TYR A 271 7.88 -19.44 4.60
C TYR A 271 6.86 -18.30 4.73
N GLU A 272 5.58 -18.64 4.84
CA GLU A 272 4.50 -17.65 5.02
C GLU A 272 4.66 -16.87 6.32
N ALA A 273 5.00 -17.53 7.43
CA ALA A 273 5.25 -16.84 8.70
C ALA A 273 6.45 -15.86 8.60
N ASP A 274 7.55 -16.29 7.98
CA ASP A 274 8.75 -15.47 7.79
C ASP A 274 8.46 -14.25 6.90
N LEU A 275 7.83 -14.45 5.73
CA LEU A 275 7.47 -13.40 4.78
C LEU A 275 6.54 -12.37 5.41
N ASN A 276 5.44 -12.82 6.01
CA ASN A 276 4.45 -11.92 6.61
C ASN A 276 5.03 -11.18 7.82
N LEU A 277 5.91 -11.80 8.61
CA LEU A 277 6.57 -11.13 9.73
C LEU A 277 7.46 -9.98 9.24
N SER A 278 8.27 -10.23 8.21
CA SER A 278 9.12 -9.18 7.64
C SER A 278 8.29 -8.05 7.01
N MET A 279 7.20 -8.36 6.32
CA MET A 279 6.33 -7.33 5.74
C MET A 279 5.57 -6.53 6.80
N ILE A 280 5.02 -7.16 7.84
CA ILE A 280 4.37 -6.41 8.94
C ILE A 280 5.37 -5.52 9.67
N ARG A 281 6.62 -5.96 9.85
CA ARG A 281 7.70 -5.10 10.37
C ARG A 281 7.97 -3.91 9.45
N ALA A 282 8.02 -4.12 8.14
CA ALA A 282 8.16 -3.05 7.16
C ALA A 282 7.03 -2.01 7.27
N TYR A 283 5.77 -2.46 7.25
CA TYR A 283 4.60 -1.57 7.41
C TYR A 283 4.51 -0.89 8.78
N SER A 284 5.16 -1.48 9.80
CA SER A 284 5.29 -0.91 11.15
C SER A 284 6.50 0.01 11.31
N GLY A 285 7.27 0.23 10.24
CA GLY A 285 8.42 1.13 10.18
C GLY A 285 9.79 0.51 10.49
N ASP A 286 9.89 -0.78 10.83
CA ASP A 286 11.17 -1.48 10.96
C ASP A 286 11.66 -2.04 9.61
N LEU A 287 11.87 -1.12 8.67
CA LEU A 287 12.34 -1.41 7.31
C LEU A 287 13.76 -2.01 7.31
N SER A 288 14.58 -1.67 8.31
CA SER A 288 15.95 -2.18 8.43
C SER A 288 16.00 -3.68 8.71
N THR A 289 15.16 -4.16 9.63
CA THR A 289 15.05 -5.59 9.93
C THR A 289 14.36 -6.33 8.81
N ALA A 290 13.27 -5.77 8.27
CA ALA A 290 12.55 -6.36 7.15
C ALA A 290 13.46 -6.58 5.94
N GLN A 291 14.28 -5.59 5.57
CA GLN A 291 15.27 -5.74 4.49
C GLN A 291 16.22 -6.91 4.78
N ARG A 292 16.86 -6.93 5.94
CA ARG A 292 17.87 -7.94 6.27
C ARG A 292 17.28 -9.36 6.24
N GLU A 293 16.05 -9.53 6.73
CA GLU A 293 15.37 -10.82 6.72
C GLU A 293 14.98 -11.25 5.32
N LEU A 294 14.40 -10.35 4.51
CA LEU A 294 14.03 -10.66 3.13
C LEU A 294 15.24 -10.92 2.24
N GLU A 295 16.35 -10.19 2.42
CA GLU A 295 17.61 -10.46 1.72
C GLU A 295 18.12 -11.88 2.04
N ALA A 296 18.11 -12.27 3.32
CA ALA A 296 18.50 -13.62 3.72
C ALA A 296 17.57 -14.71 3.13
N LEU A 297 16.28 -14.45 3.01
CA LEU A 297 15.33 -15.37 2.36
C LEU A 297 15.56 -15.45 0.85
N VAL A 298 15.85 -14.33 0.19
CA VAL A 298 16.18 -14.28 -1.25
C VAL A 298 17.49 -15.01 -1.54
N ASP A 299 18.48 -14.96 -0.64
CA ASP A 299 19.72 -15.73 -0.79
C ASP A 299 19.48 -17.25 -0.79
N VAL A 300 18.46 -17.72 -0.06
CA VAL A 300 18.05 -19.14 -0.06
C VAL A 300 17.20 -19.48 -1.29
N GLY A 301 16.28 -18.59 -1.68
CA GLY A 301 15.30 -18.82 -2.74
C GLY A 301 15.23 -17.68 -3.76
N PRO A 302 16.28 -17.45 -4.58
CA PRO A 302 16.32 -16.29 -5.49
C PRO A 302 15.28 -16.36 -6.61
N GLY A 303 14.79 -17.56 -6.94
CA GLY A 303 13.73 -17.78 -7.92
C GLY A 303 12.30 -17.72 -7.36
N ASN A 304 12.11 -17.22 -6.13
CA ASN A 304 10.78 -17.04 -5.55
C ASN A 304 10.25 -15.62 -5.87
N GLY A 305 9.21 -15.55 -6.72
CA GLY A 305 8.61 -14.27 -7.14
C GLY A 305 8.04 -13.45 -5.98
N GLY A 306 7.40 -14.09 -5.00
CA GLY A 306 6.85 -13.43 -3.82
C GLY A 306 7.93 -12.74 -2.96
N LEU A 307 9.08 -13.38 -2.78
CA LEU A 307 10.21 -12.77 -2.07
C LEU A 307 10.83 -11.60 -2.83
N GLN A 308 10.96 -11.72 -4.16
CA GLN A 308 11.44 -10.63 -4.99
C GLN A 308 10.47 -9.44 -4.93
N THR A 309 9.17 -9.67 -5.01
CA THR A 309 8.14 -8.62 -4.84
C THR A 309 8.23 -7.96 -3.47
N ALA A 310 8.28 -8.75 -2.39
CA ALA A 310 8.34 -8.22 -1.02
C ALA A 310 9.62 -7.39 -0.77
N LEU A 311 10.78 -7.87 -1.24
CA LEU A 311 12.02 -7.12 -1.14
C LEU A 311 11.98 -5.84 -1.99
N GLY A 312 11.37 -5.89 -3.17
CA GLY A 312 11.09 -4.72 -4.01
C GLY A 312 10.26 -3.67 -3.28
N SER A 313 9.15 -4.08 -2.66
CA SER A 313 8.29 -3.20 -1.85
C SER A 313 9.03 -2.59 -0.66
N VAL A 314 9.90 -3.36 0.02
CA VAL A 314 10.75 -2.80 1.09
C VAL A 314 11.72 -1.77 0.52
N TYR A 315 12.42 -2.05 -0.58
CA TYR A 315 13.30 -1.06 -1.21
C TYR A 315 12.55 0.21 -1.65
N GLN A 316 11.31 0.08 -2.14
CA GLN A 316 10.46 1.22 -2.48
C GLN A 316 10.17 2.08 -1.23
N MET A 317 9.77 1.46 -0.11
CA MET A 317 9.53 2.15 1.17
C MET A 317 10.78 2.81 1.76
N ARG A 318 11.97 2.27 1.45
CA ARG A 318 13.26 2.87 1.82
C ARG A 318 13.68 4.02 0.92
N GLY A 319 12.91 4.34 -0.13
CA GLY A 319 13.23 5.41 -1.09
C GLY A 319 14.20 4.99 -2.19
N TRP A 320 14.25 3.69 -2.55
CA TRP A 320 15.13 3.17 -3.59
C TRP A 320 14.36 2.62 -4.82
N PRO A 321 13.68 3.48 -5.59
CA PRO A 321 12.80 3.04 -6.66
C PRO A 321 13.52 2.30 -7.80
N ARG A 322 14.82 2.55 -8.06
CA ARG A 322 15.56 1.77 -9.07
C ARG A 322 15.85 0.35 -8.59
N ARG A 323 16.23 0.22 -7.31
CA ARG A 323 16.42 -1.11 -6.70
C ARG A 323 15.10 -1.88 -6.58
N ALA A 324 14.03 -1.19 -6.24
CA ALA A 324 12.69 -1.76 -6.19
C ALA A 324 12.26 -2.27 -7.57
N LEU A 325 12.41 -1.44 -8.60
CA LEU A 325 12.07 -1.79 -9.98
C LEU A 325 12.79 -3.06 -10.46
N GLU A 326 14.09 -3.19 -10.17
CA GLU A 326 14.87 -4.38 -10.52
C GLU A 326 14.25 -5.65 -9.90
N ARG A 327 13.91 -5.61 -8.61
CA ARG A 327 13.29 -6.75 -7.90
C ARG A 327 11.91 -7.09 -8.44
N HIS A 328 11.08 -6.08 -8.71
CA HIS A 328 9.77 -6.31 -9.31
C HIS A 328 9.86 -6.85 -10.75
N GLN A 329 10.84 -6.43 -11.55
CA GLN A 329 11.10 -7.00 -12.87
C GLN A 329 11.54 -8.47 -12.80
N MET A 330 12.36 -8.84 -11.81
CA MET A 330 12.72 -10.25 -11.56
C MET A 330 11.47 -11.07 -11.22
N ALA A 331 10.62 -10.58 -10.31
CA ALA A 331 9.36 -11.23 -9.96
C ALA A 331 8.41 -11.38 -11.17
N TYR A 332 8.24 -10.32 -11.96
CA TYR A 332 7.44 -10.33 -13.18
C TYR A 332 7.96 -11.33 -14.23
N THR A 333 9.28 -11.50 -14.32
CA THR A 333 9.89 -12.50 -15.22
C THR A 333 9.56 -13.95 -14.79
N LEU A 334 9.38 -14.17 -13.48
CA LEU A 334 9.03 -15.49 -12.92
C LEU A 334 7.55 -15.82 -13.11
N ASP A 335 6.65 -14.87 -12.85
CA ASP A 335 5.22 -14.98 -13.15
C ASP A 335 4.65 -13.65 -13.68
N PRO A 336 4.50 -13.50 -15.00
CA PRO A 336 3.94 -12.29 -15.61
C PRO A 336 2.49 -12.00 -15.21
N ARG A 337 1.78 -13.00 -14.65
CA ARG A 337 0.36 -12.88 -14.26
C ARG A 337 0.17 -12.40 -12.82
N ASP A 338 1.25 -12.33 -12.05
CA ASP A 338 1.19 -11.80 -10.69
C ASP A 338 0.99 -10.28 -10.74
N VAL A 339 -0.10 -9.83 -10.15
CA VAL A 339 -0.50 -8.41 -10.08
C VAL A 339 0.46 -7.62 -9.20
N SER A 340 1.00 -8.23 -8.14
CA SER A 340 1.78 -7.54 -7.11
C SER A 340 3.08 -6.92 -7.64
N PRO A 341 3.95 -7.63 -8.40
CA PRO A 341 5.13 -7.02 -9.01
C PRO A 341 4.79 -6.02 -10.12
N ARG A 342 3.65 -6.17 -10.80
CA ARG A 342 3.21 -5.21 -11.82
C ARG A 342 2.81 -3.86 -11.21
N ILE A 343 2.11 -3.89 -10.06
CA ILE A 343 1.84 -2.70 -9.25
C ILE A 343 3.16 -2.09 -8.75
N GLY A 344 4.08 -2.91 -8.24
CA GLY A 344 5.40 -2.42 -7.80
C GLY A 344 6.22 -1.77 -8.93
N MET A 345 6.19 -2.33 -10.14
CA MET A 345 6.80 -1.70 -11.33
C MET A 345 6.14 -0.37 -11.67
N TYR A 346 4.80 -0.30 -11.63
CA TYR A 346 4.05 0.94 -11.82
C TYR A 346 4.49 2.01 -10.79
N GLU A 347 4.51 1.68 -9.50
CA GLU A 347 4.91 2.59 -8.42
C GLU A 347 6.35 3.09 -8.58
N SER A 348 7.28 2.19 -8.93
CA SER A 348 8.66 2.57 -9.20
C SER A 348 8.77 3.48 -10.42
N TYR A 349 8.01 3.26 -11.50
CA TYR A 349 8.02 4.15 -12.66
C TYR A 349 7.44 5.53 -12.35
N VAL A 350 6.37 5.62 -11.56
CA VAL A 350 5.83 6.92 -11.08
C VAL A 350 6.90 7.68 -10.29
N GLN A 351 7.54 7.05 -9.31
CA GLN A 351 8.61 7.68 -8.52
C GLN A 351 9.83 8.06 -9.36
N LEU A 352 10.11 7.33 -10.43
CA LEU A 352 11.16 7.64 -11.40
C LEU A 352 10.75 8.65 -12.47
N GLN A 353 9.58 9.29 -12.34
CA GLN A 353 9.05 10.24 -13.32
C GLN A 353 9.00 9.64 -14.74
N ARG A 354 8.58 8.38 -14.85
CA ARG A 354 8.44 7.60 -16.10
C ARG A 354 6.98 7.20 -16.30
N ASP A 355 6.11 8.19 -16.31
CA ASP A 355 4.67 8.04 -16.56
C ASP A 355 4.38 7.33 -17.90
N ASP A 356 5.27 7.48 -18.88
CA ASP A 356 5.22 6.79 -20.17
C ASP A 356 5.29 5.25 -20.03
N LEU A 357 6.01 4.76 -19.01
CA LEU A 357 6.11 3.33 -18.69
C LEU A 357 5.09 2.88 -17.64
N ALA A 358 4.67 3.77 -16.74
CA ALA A 358 3.66 3.48 -15.73
C ALA A 358 2.25 3.33 -16.34
N ARG A 359 1.89 4.22 -17.28
CA ARG A 359 0.56 4.25 -17.92
C ARG A 359 0.13 2.91 -18.54
N PRO A 360 0.91 2.24 -19.41
CA PRO A 360 0.46 0.97 -20.00
C PRO A 360 0.27 -0.13 -18.96
N LEU A 361 1.05 -0.15 -17.88
CA LEU A 361 0.86 -1.09 -16.77
C LEU A 361 -0.42 -0.79 -15.99
N HIS A 362 -0.66 0.50 -15.72
CA HIS A 362 -1.88 0.97 -15.07
C HIS A 362 -3.13 0.56 -15.85
N ASP A 363 -3.17 0.90 -17.14
CA ASP A 363 -4.34 0.69 -17.99
C ASP A 363 -4.66 -0.81 -18.16
N ASP A 364 -3.64 -1.64 -18.38
CA ASP A 364 -3.81 -3.11 -18.50
C ASP A 364 -4.26 -3.75 -17.19
N LEU A 365 -3.73 -3.31 -16.04
CA LEU A 365 -4.18 -3.78 -14.74
C LEU A 365 -5.63 -3.38 -14.44
N LEU A 366 -6.02 -2.14 -14.76
CA LEU A 366 -7.38 -1.65 -14.54
C LEU A 366 -8.40 -2.37 -15.42
N GLU A 367 -8.04 -2.65 -16.69
CA GLU A 367 -8.88 -3.42 -17.61
C GLU A 367 -9.07 -4.86 -17.13
N ARG A 368 -7.99 -5.54 -16.73
CA ARG A 368 -8.03 -6.96 -16.36
C ARG A 368 -8.54 -7.19 -14.96
N TYR A 369 -8.24 -6.33 -13.99
CA TYR A 369 -8.52 -6.52 -12.55
C TYR A 369 -9.31 -5.35 -11.91
N PRO A 370 -10.42 -4.88 -12.50
CA PRO A 370 -11.10 -3.64 -12.09
C PRO A 370 -11.68 -3.67 -10.67
N ASN A 371 -11.97 -4.87 -10.15
CA ASN A 371 -12.58 -5.06 -8.82
C ASN A 371 -11.56 -5.43 -7.74
N GLN A 372 -10.27 -5.56 -8.07
CA GLN A 372 -9.24 -5.90 -7.08
C GLN A 372 -8.90 -4.66 -6.23
N PRO A 373 -8.95 -4.73 -4.89
CA PRO A 373 -8.74 -3.55 -4.03
C PRO A 373 -7.39 -2.84 -4.23
N SER A 374 -6.31 -3.60 -4.48
CA SER A 374 -4.98 -3.04 -4.75
C SER A 374 -4.92 -2.26 -6.06
N VAL A 375 -5.61 -2.72 -7.11
CA VAL A 375 -5.71 -2.04 -8.42
C VAL A 375 -6.59 -0.80 -8.33
N GLN A 376 -7.68 -0.86 -7.57
CA GLN A 376 -8.50 0.33 -7.30
C GLN A 376 -7.76 1.39 -6.48
N ARG A 377 -6.84 0.97 -5.60
CA ARG A 377 -5.93 1.90 -4.91
C ARG A 377 -4.98 2.52 -5.92
N MET A 378 -4.26 1.69 -6.69
CA MET A 378 -3.38 2.14 -7.78
C MET A 378 -4.04 3.16 -8.73
N ASP A 379 -5.30 2.97 -9.13
CA ASP A 379 -6.05 3.95 -9.94
C ASP A 379 -6.31 5.28 -9.19
N ARG A 380 -6.61 5.24 -7.88
CA ARG A 380 -6.72 6.47 -7.07
C ARG A 380 -5.39 7.19 -6.99
N ASP A 381 -4.30 6.47 -6.76
CA ASP A 381 -2.93 6.98 -6.75
C ASP A 381 -2.62 7.66 -8.10
N TRP A 382 -2.88 6.98 -9.21
CA TRP A 382 -2.67 7.51 -10.56
C TRP A 382 -3.46 8.78 -10.84
N ARG A 383 -4.74 8.81 -10.43
CA ARG A 383 -5.59 10.00 -10.59
C ARG A 383 -5.12 11.17 -9.71
N ALA A 384 -4.59 10.91 -8.52
CA ALA A 384 -4.00 11.94 -7.66
C ALA A 384 -2.68 12.46 -8.23
N HIS A 385 -1.80 11.55 -8.68
CA HIS A 385 -0.52 11.85 -9.33
C HIS A 385 -0.68 12.67 -10.60
N ARG A 386 -1.66 12.33 -11.45
CA ARG A 386 -1.84 12.97 -12.76
C ARG A 386 -2.83 14.11 -12.79
N GLY A 387 -3.65 14.24 -11.75
CA GLY A 387 -4.73 15.21 -11.68
C GLY A 387 -4.26 16.63 -11.36
N TRP A 388 -5.24 17.50 -11.17
CA TRP A 388 -5.03 18.85 -10.67
C TRP A 388 -4.40 18.81 -9.27
N GLN A 389 -3.39 19.65 -9.06
CA GLN A 389 -2.79 19.89 -7.76
C GLN A 389 -3.15 21.31 -7.29
N LEU A 390 -3.42 21.44 -6.00
CA LEU A 390 -3.64 22.72 -5.32
C LEU A 390 -2.84 22.73 -4.03
N GLN A 391 -2.05 23.78 -3.83
CA GLN A 391 -1.40 24.09 -2.57
C GLN A 391 -1.87 25.45 -2.11
N ALA A 392 -2.30 25.56 -0.85
CA ALA A 392 -2.60 26.84 -0.22
C ALA A 392 -1.89 26.90 1.14
N THR A 393 -1.26 28.03 1.43
CA THR A 393 -0.53 28.27 2.68
C THR A 393 -0.97 29.59 3.29
N VAL A 394 -0.99 29.63 4.61
CA VAL A 394 -1.15 30.85 5.41
C VAL A 394 -0.16 30.76 6.56
N GLU A 395 0.70 31.75 6.67
CA GLU A 395 1.66 31.91 7.76
C GLU A 395 1.50 33.32 8.31
N GLY A 396 1.51 33.47 9.61
CA GLY A 396 1.44 34.80 10.22
C GLY A 396 2.09 34.82 11.57
N GLY A 397 2.73 35.92 11.88
CA GLY A 397 3.59 36.04 13.03
C GLY A 397 3.55 37.42 13.66
N ARG A 398 3.92 37.44 14.93
CA ARG A 398 4.15 38.68 15.68
C ARG A 398 5.46 38.62 16.43
N SER A 399 6.32 39.59 16.14
CA SER A 399 7.60 39.80 16.78
C SER A 399 7.50 40.96 17.77
N SER A 400 8.04 40.76 18.98
CA SER A 400 8.03 41.75 20.06
C SER A 400 9.37 41.76 20.78
N GLY A 401 9.86 42.95 21.18
CA GLY A 401 11.22 43.13 21.72
C GLY A 401 12.11 43.92 20.75
N GLY A 402 13.43 43.69 20.76
CA GLY A 402 14.26 44.11 19.62
C GLY A 402 14.59 45.60 19.48
N GLY A 403 14.32 46.47 20.46
CA GLY A 403 14.42 47.93 20.26
C GLY A 403 13.32 48.53 19.38
N GLY A 404 12.26 47.77 19.07
CA GLY A 404 11.02 48.26 18.42
C GLY A 404 10.85 47.92 16.93
N SER A 405 11.87 47.36 16.27
CA SER A 405 11.79 46.98 14.84
C SER A 405 12.50 45.67 14.56
N SER A 406 11.73 44.62 14.31
CA SER A 406 12.30 43.36 13.85
C SER A 406 12.77 43.45 12.39
N PRO A 407 13.96 42.95 12.04
CA PRO A 407 14.42 42.75 10.67
C PRO A 407 13.48 41.93 9.78
N LEU A 408 12.66 41.07 10.38
CA LEU A 408 11.70 40.23 9.69
C LEU A 408 10.28 40.83 9.71
N GLY A 409 10.08 41.95 10.38
CA GLY A 409 8.79 42.61 10.59
C GLY A 409 8.19 42.35 11.98
N ASN A 410 7.52 43.37 12.51
CA ASN A 410 6.83 43.30 13.81
C ASN A 410 5.56 42.48 13.74
N ASP A 411 4.81 42.63 12.65
CA ASP A 411 3.65 41.83 12.31
C ASP A 411 3.80 41.39 10.85
N ASP A 412 3.74 40.09 10.62
CA ASP A 412 3.87 39.45 9.31
C ASP A 412 2.66 38.56 9.02
N LEU A 413 2.21 38.58 7.77
CA LEU A 413 1.16 37.70 7.25
C LEU A 413 1.49 37.36 5.80
N HIS A 414 1.66 36.08 5.53
CA HIS A 414 1.93 35.50 4.24
C HIS A 414 0.79 34.54 3.89
N TYR A 415 0.21 34.68 2.70
CA TYR A 415 -0.65 33.63 2.17
C TYR A 415 -0.35 33.38 0.69
N GLY A 416 -0.22 32.11 0.36
CA GLY A 416 0.10 31.63 -0.98
C GLY A 416 -0.97 30.69 -1.49
N THR A 417 -1.19 30.68 -2.80
CA THR A 417 -1.98 29.65 -3.47
C THR A 417 -1.34 29.33 -4.80
N GLU A 418 -1.13 28.04 -5.06
CA GLU A 418 -0.64 27.51 -6.33
C GLU A 418 -1.60 26.44 -6.84
N VAL A 419 -1.89 26.50 -8.15
CA VAL A 419 -2.67 25.49 -8.86
C VAL A 419 -1.84 24.97 -10.03
N ALA A 420 -1.72 23.65 -10.16
CA ALA A 420 -1.08 23.01 -11.28
C ALA A 420 -2.07 22.13 -12.08
N SER A 421 -1.92 22.18 -13.40
CA SER A 421 -2.68 21.37 -14.35
C SER A 421 -2.42 19.88 -14.17
N PRO A 422 -3.26 19.02 -14.76
CA PRO A 422 -2.90 17.63 -14.99
C PRO A 422 -1.58 17.47 -15.75
N ILE A 423 -0.96 16.30 -15.67
CA ILE A 423 0.27 15.96 -16.42
C ILE A 423 -0.05 15.85 -17.91
N LEU A 424 0.55 16.74 -18.70
CA LEU A 424 0.51 16.80 -20.15
C LEU A 424 1.70 16.03 -20.75
N ASP A 425 1.44 15.20 -21.76
CA ASP A 425 2.47 14.42 -22.47
C ASP A 425 3.46 13.66 -21.56
N ASP A 426 2.95 13.14 -20.44
CA ASP A 426 3.68 12.33 -19.46
C ASP A 426 4.87 13.03 -18.77
N ARG A 427 5.03 14.34 -18.94
CA ARG A 427 6.21 15.06 -18.43
C ARG A 427 6.01 16.53 -18.10
N TRP A 428 4.94 17.18 -18.58
CA TRP A 428 4.73 18.61 -18.41
C TRP A 428 3.57 18.91 -17.46
N ARG A 429 3.74 19.92 -16.61
CA ARG A 429 2.63 20.55 -15.85
C ARG A 429 2.69 22.05 -16.04
N LEU A 430 1.56 22.67 -16.33
CA LEU A 430 1.42 24.13 -16.25
C LEU A 430 1.00 24.48 -14.83
N PHE A 431 1.48 25.59 -14.30
CA PHE A 431 1.06 26.06 -12.98
C PHE A 431 0.88 27.57 -12.97
N ALA A 432 0.04 28.03 -12.05
CA ALA A 432 -0.14 29.43 -11.73
C ALA A 432 -0.21 29.60 -10.22
N PHE A 433 0.30 30.71 -9.72
CA PHE A 433 0.30 31.01 -8.31
C PHE A 433 0.04 32.48 -8.03
N ALA A 434 -0.43 32.72 -6.80
CA ALA A 434 -0.60 34.03 -6.21
C ALA A 434 -0.01 33.99 -4.80
N ASP A 435 0.91 34.90 -4.51
CA ASP A 435 1.65 34.97 -3.25
C ASP A 435 1.53 36.37 -2.67
N ARG A 436 0.95 36.51 -1.48
CA ARG A 436 0.83 37.81 -0.81
C ARG A 436 1.58 37.81 0.50
N ARG A 437 2.49 38.78 0.66
CA ARG A 437 3.23 39.03 1.90
C ARG A 437 2.89 40.40 2.42
N SER A 438 2.35 40.49 3.62
CA SER A 438 2.06 41.73 4.35
C SER A 438 2.99 41.81 5.54
N VAL A 439 3.92 42.76 5.53
CA VAL A 439 4.92 42.93 6.59
C VAL A 439 4.89 44.37 7.08
N THR A 440 4.94 44.55 8.40
CA THR A 440 4.99 45.87 9.05
C THR A 440 6.33 46.07 9.75
N PHE A 441 7.09 47.08 9.34
CA PHE A 441 8.36 47.51 9.92
C PHE A 441 8.17 48.88 10.59
N GLN A 442 8.18 48.95 11.93
CA GLN A 442 7.86 50.18 12.67
C GLN A 442 6.53 50.82 12.20
N ASP A 443 6.62 51.97 11.51
CA ASP A 443 5.48 52.74 10.97
C ASP A 443 5.22 52.49 9.47
N GLN A 444 6.00 51.61 8.82
CA GLN A 444 5.91 51.32 7.39
C GLN A 444 5.33 49.92 7.14
N LYS A 445 4.32 49.85 6.27
CA LYS A 445 3.69 48.58 5.88
C LYS A 445 3.86 48.36 4.38
N ILE A 446 4.31 47.16 4.01
CA ILE A 446 4.39 46.71 2.63
C ILE A 446 3.50 45.47 2.44
N ASN A 447 2.81 45.36 1.31
CA ASN A 447 1.82 44.29 1.07
C ASN A 447 1.81 43.73 -0.38
N PRO A 448 2.98 43.43 -0.98
CA PRO A 448 3.07 42.90 -2.34
C PRO A 448 2.22 41.64 -2.53
N LEU A 449 1.65 41.56 -3.73
CA LEU A 449 1.08 40.37 -4.32
C LEU A 449 1.89 40.05 -5.57
N TRP A 450 2.56 38.91 -5.56
CA TRP A 450 3.15 38.32 -6.75
C TRP A 450 2.15 37.38 -7.39
N ILE A 451 1.92 37.55 -8.68
CA ILE A 451 1.14 36.63 -9.49
C ILE A 451 2.09 36.06 -10.55
N GLY A 452 2.11 34.74 -10.67
CA GLY A 452 2.99 34.07 -11.60
C GLY A 452 2.33 32.90 -12.30
N ALA A 453 2.94 32.52 -13.41
CA ALA A 453 2.60 31.29 -14.12
C ALA A 453 3.84 30.72 -14.81
N GLY A 454 3.86 29.41 -14.97
CA GLY A 454 5.01 28.71 -15.50
C GLY A 454 4.70 27.30 -15.97
N ALA A 455 5.76 26.60 -16.35
CA ALA A 455 5.74 25.20 -16.72
C ALA A 455 6.81 24.44 -15.94
N ARG A 456 6.45 23.23 -15.52
CA ARG A 456 7.34 22.22 -14.94
C ARG A 456 7.50 21.07 -15.90
N TYR A 457 8.74 20.59 -16.01
CA TYR A 457 9.12 19.40 -16.74
C TYR A 457 9.66 18.38 -15.74
N ARG A 458 9.20 17.13 -15.82
CA ARG A 458 9.69 16.01 -15.01
C ARG A 458 9.72 14.75 -15.86
N PHE A 459 10.91 14.20 -16.11
CA PHE A 459 11.06 12.97 -16.88
C PHE A 459 12.34 12.21 -16.53
N GLY A 460 12.19 11.01 -15.99
CA GLY A 460 13.30 10.13 -15.65
C GLY A 460 14.22 10.71 -14.57
N ARG A 461 15.33 11.31 -15.01
CA ARG A 461 16.35 11.89 -14.12
C ARG A 461 16.32 13.40 -14.07
N VAL A 462 15.50 14.04 -14.90
CA VAL A 462 15.52 15.48 -15.11
C VAL A 462 14.23 16.08 -14.60
N ASP A 463 14.37 17.09 -13.74
CA ASP A 463 13.31 18.03 -13.43
C ASP A 463 13.74 19.44 -13.82
N ALA A 464 12.82 20.24 -14.33
CA ALA A 464 13.08 21.63 -14.67
C ALA A 464 11.82 22.47 -14.48
N GLU A 465 12.00 23.75 -14.21
CA GLU A 465 10.91 24.71 -14.04
C GLU A 465 11.28 26.03 -14.69
N ALA A 466 10.30 26.69 -15.30
CA ALA A 466 10.41 28.08 -15.70
C ALA A 466 9.10 28.81 -15.41
N ALA A 467 9.20 30.00 -14.82
CA ALA A 467 8.06 30.82 -14.48
C ALA A 467 8.33 32.30 -14.70
N VAL A 468 7.27 33.03 -15.03
CA VAL A 468 7.22 34.48 -15.05
C VAL A 468 6.44 34.92 -13.83
N VAL A 469 6.96 35.91 -13.10
CA VAL A 469 6.32 36.46 -11.92
C VAL A 469 6.17 37.96 -12.04
N ARG A 470 5.04 38.51 -11.59
CA ARG A 470 4.80 39.94 -11.59
C ARG A 470 4.33 40.41 -10.21
N PRO A 471 5.08 41.32 -9.56
CA PRO A 471 4.58 42.00 -8.37
C PRO A 471 3.57 43.09 -8.72
N ASN A 472 2.66 43.40 -7.78
CA ASN A 472 1.63 44.43 -7.94
C ASN A 472 1.96 45.78 -7.26
N ASP A 473 3.14 45.91 -6.65
CA ASP A 473 3.54 47.04 -5.80
C ASP A 473 4.42 48.06 -6.53
N SER A 474 4.57 47.94 -7.85
CA SER A 474 5.41 48.80 -8.71
C SER A 474 6.90 48.85 -8.36
N ILE A 475 7.39 47.92 -7.53
CA ILE A 475 8.80 47.82 -7.15
C ILE A 475 9.46 46.69 -7.96
N GLY A 476 10.42 47.04 -8.80
CA GLY A 476 11.08 46.10 -9.70
C GLY A 476 10.26 45.72 -10.94
N ASP A 477 10.94 45.06 -11.87
CA ASP A 477 10.36 44.61 -13.14
C ASP A 477 9.61 43.27 -12.99
N THR A 478 9.07 42.77 -14.10
CA THR A 478 8.63 41.37 -14.17
C THR A 478 9.81 40.45 -13.88
N GLY A 479 9.65 39.57 -12.90
CA GLY A 479 10.63 38.58 -12.50
C GLY A 479 10.57 37.33 -13.38
N LEU A 480 11.70 36.64 -13.47
CA LEU A 480 11.84 35.36 -14.15
C LEU A 480 12.46 34.37 -13.18
N ARG A 481 11.91 33.17 -13.07
CA ARG A 481 12.47 32.08 -12.27
C ARG A 481 12.74 30.89 -13.18
N GLY A 482 13.91 30.29 -13.04
CA GLY A 482 14.30 29.06 -13.73
C GLY A 482 14.98 28.09 -12.78
N GLY A 483 14.70 26.80 -12.95
CA GLY A 483 15.32 25.73 -12.17
C GLY A 483 15.63 24.52 -13.05
N PHE A 484 16.72 23.84 -12.74
CA PHE A 484 17.10 22.56 -13.34
C PHE A 484 17.67 21.62 -12.28
N GLY A 485 17.16 20.40 -12.23
CA GLY A 485 17.54 19.34 -11.30
C GLY A 485 17.94 18.05 -12.02
N TRP A 486 18.82 17.29 -11.39
CA TRP A 486 19.29 16.00 -11.88
C TRP A 486 19.34 14.95 -10.76
N GLN A 487 18.63 13.85 -10.95
CA GLN A 487 18.67 12.67 -10.09
C GLN A 487 19.78 11.70 -10.56
N PHE A 488 20.89 11.61 -9.82
CA PHE A 488 22.03 10.76 -10.16
C PHE A 488 21.75 9.27 -9.93
N ASN A 489 21.07 8.96 -8.83
CA ASN A 489 20.66 7.62 -8.42
C ASN A 489 19.53 7.74 -7.39
N ASP A 490 19.19 6.70 -6.65
CA ASP A 490 18.10 6.74 -5.68
C ASP A 490 18.38 7.66 -4.47
N GLN A 491 19.64 8.04 -4.26
CA GLN A 491 20.07 8.75 -3.05
C GLN A 491 20.47 10.19 -3.30
N TRP A 492 20.94 10.53 -4.50
CA TRP A 492 21.51 11.84 -4.80
C TRP A 492 20.69 12.60 -5.84
N HIS A 493 20.28 13.81 -5.48
CA HIS A 493 19.73 14.84 -6.35
C HIS A 493 20.58 16.10 -6.23
N ALA A 494 20.74 16.83 -7.32
CA ALA A 494 21.29 18.18 -7.27
C ALA A 494 20.49 19.10 -8.20
N GLY A 495 20.35 20.36 -7.79
CA GLY A 495 19.63 21.37 -8.55
C GLY A 495 20.31 22.72 -8.55
N VAL A 496 20.04 23.49 -9.59
CA VAL A 496 20.39 24.91 -9.70
C VAL A 496 19.12 25.71 -9.96
N THR A 497 18.98 26.83 -9.26
CA THR A 497 17.90 27.80 -9.49
C THR A 497 18.50 29.18 -9.71
N ALA A 498 17.84 29.95 -10.58
CA ALA A 498 18.17 31.35 -10.80
C ALA A 498 16.86 32.14 -10.89
N ALA A 499 16.84 33.31 -10.26
CA ALA A 499 15.71 34.20 -10.30
C ALA A 499 16.15 35.65 -10.55
N ARG A 500 15.37 36.36 -11.36
CA ARG A 500 15.46 37.81 -11.55
C ARG A 500 14.31 38.47 -10.81
N ASN A 501 14.58 39.55 -10.08
CA ASN A 501 13.62 40.18 -9.16
C ASN A 501 12.95 39.13 -8.26
N ASP A 502 13.78 38.40 -7.51
CA ASP A 502 13.39 37.27 -6.70
C ASP A 502 12.45 37.70 -5.54
N PRO A 503 11.23 37.13 -5.43
CA PRO A 503 10.34 37.36 -4.29
C PRO A 503 10.95 37.00 -2.93
N GLU A 504 11.99 36.14 -2.88
CA GLU A 504 12.70 35.76 -1.66
C GLU A 504 13.75 36.79 -1.21
N ALA A 505 13.95 37.87 -1.96
CA ALA A 505 14.77 39.00 -1.53
C ALA A 505 14.19 39.66 -0.26
N SER A 506 15.04 40.39 0.48
CA SER A 506 14.64 41.04 1.74
C SER A 506 13.44 41.97 1.55
N MET A 507 12.36 41.71 2.29
CA MET A 507 11.17 42.57 2.34
C MET A 507 11.51 43.96 2.87
N GLN A 508 12.46 44.06 3.79
CA GLN A 508 12.95 45.34 4.31
C GLN A 508 13.73 46.13 3.23
N ALA A 509 14.50 45.44 2.38
CA ALA A 509 15.16 46.08 1.23
C ALA A 509 14.11 46.59 0.23
N ARG A 510 13.07 45.79 -0.04
CA ARG A 510 11.98 46.13 -0.95
C ARG A 510 11.21 47.38 -0.52
N VAL A 511 11.01 47.59 0.78
CA VAL A 511 10.42 48.84 1.32
C VAL A 511 11.20 50.08 0.87
N SER A 512 12.53 49.95 0.71
CA SER A 512 13.42 51.01 0.21
C SER A 512 13.52 51.05 -1.32
N GLY A 513 12.68 50.30 -2.05
CA GLY A 513 12.70 50.21 -3.51
C GLY A 513 13.82 49.34 -4.08
N ILE A 514 14.51 48.57 -3.23
CA ILE A 514 15.68 47.76 -3.61
C ILE A 514 15.20 46.34 -3.96
N THR A 515 15.65 45.83 -5.09
CA THR A 515 15.35 44.48 -5.59
C THR A 515 16.60 43.62 -5.67
N ALA A 516 16.45 42.30 -5.79
CA ALA A 516 17.58 41.40 -5.95
C ALA A 516 17.32 40.30 -6.98
N ASP A 517 18.41 39.91 -7.65
CA ASP A 517 18.48 38.66 -8.40
C ASP A 517 19.16 37.59 -7.55
N SER A 518 18.83 36.32 -7.76
CA SER A 518 19.42 35.20 -7.03
C SER A 518 19.94 34.10 -7.95
N MET A 519 20.94 33.38 -7.44
CA MET A 519 21.34 32.08 -7.97
C MET A 519 21.60 31.16 -6.77
N ALA A 520 21.08 29.93 -6.82
CA ALA A 520 21.28 28.94 -5.78
C ALA A 520 21.62 27.57 -6.36
N VAL A 521 22.39 26.80 -5.62
CA VAL A 521 22.72 25.40 -5.89
C VAL A 521 22.35 24.59 -4.65
N ALA A 522 21.67 23.47 -4.84
CA ALA A 522 21.29 22.56 -3.78
C ALA A 522 21.72 21.13 -4.14
N VAL A 523 22.08 20.36 -3.12
CA VAL A 523 22.37 18.92 -3.20
C VAL A 523 21.63 18.23 -2.08
N ASP A 524 20.84 17.23 -2.43
CA ASP A 524 20.07 16.41 -1.52
C ASP A 524 20.62 14.98 -1.53
N TYR A 525 20.92 14.48 -0.34
CA TYR A 525 21.33 13.10 -0.09
C TYR A 525 20.32 12.41 0.83
N THR A 526 19.54 11.50 0.27
CA THR A 526 18.63 10.64 1.02
C THR A 526 19.21 9.23 1.04
N ARG A 527 19.83 8.83 2.15
CA ARG A 527 20.41 7.49 2.26
C ARG A 527 19.32 6.43 2.14
N ASN A 528 18.24 6.65 2.89
CA ASN A 528 17.03 5.83 3.02
C ASN A 528 16.01 6.58 3.90
N GLU A 529 14.98 5.90 4.42
CA GLU A 529 13.95 6.46 5.30
C GLU A 529 14.48 7.07 6.62
N LEU A 530 15.74 6.79 6.98
CA LEU A 530 16.33 7.16 8.26
C LEU A 530 17.19 8.42 8.20
N THR A 531 17.72 8.77 7.03
CA THR A 531 18.70 9.85 6.93
C THR A 531 18.48 10.65 5.66
N HIS A 532 18.19 11.93 5.84
CA HIS A 532 18.16 12.93 4.79
C HIS A 532 19.14 14.06 5.14
N TRP A 533 19.97 14.46 4.18
CA TRP A 533 20.95 15.52 4.32
C TRP A 533 20.85 16.45 3.11
N SER A 534 20.59 17.73 3.34
CA SER A 534 20.60 18.77 2.32
C SER A 534 21.77 19.74 2.52
N LEU A 535 22.38 20.17 1.42
CA LEU A 535 23.41 21.20 1.35
C LEU A 535 23.01 22.21 0.29
N GLY A 536 22.90 23.48 0.68
CA GLY A 536 22.52 24.58 -0.20
C GLY A 536 23.54 25.72 -0.13
N GLY A 537 23.74 26.39 -1.25
CA GLY A 537 24.45 27.65 -1.32
C GLY A 537 23.73 28.61 -2.25
N SER A 538 23.63 29.88 -1.89
CA SER A 538 22.99 30.89 -2.73
C SER A 538 23.72 32.23 -2.69
N GLN A 539 23.54 33.02 -3.74
CA GLN A 539 24.01 34.39 -3.83
C GLN A 539 22.85 35.28 -4.28
N PHE A 540 22.53 36.30 -3.49
CA PHE A 540 21.68 37.40 -3.89
C PHE A 540 22.52 38.59 -4.33
N ARG A 541 22.16 39.20 -5.46
CA ARG A 541 22.73 40.46 -5.96
C ARG A 541 21.64 41.52 -5.96
N TYR A 542 21.74 42.43 -5.01
CA TYR A 542 20.85 43.56 -4.87
C TYR A 542 21.23 44.68 -5.86
N ASP A 543 20.24 45.47 -6.30
CA ASP A 543 20.43 46.58 -7.23
C ASP A 543 21.14 47.80 -6.60
N ASP A 544 21.20 47.87 -5.27
CA ASP A 544 22.05 48.78 -4.48
C ASP A 544 23.55 48.39 -4.49
N GLY A 545 23.92 47.31 -5.18
CA GLY A 545 25.28 46.80 -5.28
C GLY A 545 25.70 45.85 -4.16
N ASN A 546 24.85 45.58 -3.17
CA ASN A 546 25.11 44.56 -2.15
C ASN A 546 25.04 43.15 -2.74
N ARG A 547 25.93 42.28 -2.27
CA ARG A 547 25.93 40.85 -2.55
C ARG A 547 25.84 40.09 -1.25
N ARG A 548 24.91 39.15 -1.17
CA ARG A 548 24.74 38.30 0.01
C ARG A 548 24.93 36.85 -0.39
N ASP A 549 26.02 36.26 0.08
CA ASP A 549 26.31 34.85 -0.07
C ASP A 549 25.78 34.10 1.14
N THR A 550 25.13 32.96 0.94
CA THR A 550 24.68 32.07 2.00
C THR A 550 25.12 30.64 1.73
N LEU A 551 25.41 29.91 2.80
CA LEU A 551 25.64 28.48 2.79
C LEU A 551 24.84 27.87 3.93
N ASN A 552 24.06 26.84 3.64
CA ASN A 552 23.25 26.14 4.62
C ASN A 552 23.38 24.62 4.45
N THR A 553 23.31 23.90 5.55
CA THR A 553 23.23 22.44 5.54
C THR A 553 22.29 21.99 6.63
N ALA A 554 21.45 20.99 6.34
CA ALA A 554 20.52 20.43 7.32
C ALA A 554 20.53 18.90 7.24
N ILE A 555 20.51 18.25 8.39
CA ILE A 555 20.41 16.80 8.53
C ILE A 555 19.16 16.45 9.35
N GLU A 556 18.38 15.51 8.82
CA GLU A 556 17.32 14.84 9.53
C GLU A 556 17.72 13.37 9.72
N GLN A 557 17.77 12.93 10.97
CA GLN A 557 18.13 11.56 11.33
C GLN A 557 17.03 10.94 12.17
N ARG A 558 16.37 9.90 11.66
CA ARG A 558 15.45 9.06 12.43
C ARG A 558 16.19 8.41 13.59
N LEU A 559 15.80 8.75 14.81
CA LEU A 559 16.37 8.20 16.05
C LEU A 559 15.54 7.04 16.58
N LEU A 560 14.23 7.09 16.39
CA LEU A 560 13.29 6.05 16.82
C LEU A 560 12.13 5.94 15.84
N THR A 561 11.81 4.71 15.46
CA THR A 561 10.57 4.36 14.75
C THR A 561 9.78 3.35 15.58
N ARG A 562 8.55 3.71 15.92
CA ARG A 562 7.52 2.84 16.50
C ARG A 562 6.24 3.02 15.70
N PRO A 563 5.30 2.05 15.73
CA PRO A 563 4.11 2.08 14.89
C PRO A 563 3.30 3.38 14.96
N ARG A 564 3.26 4.02 16.14
CA ARG A 564 2.52 5.28 16.35
C ARG A 564 3.40 6.47 16.70
N VAL A 565 4.71 6.29 16.85
CA VAL A 565 5.61 7.37 17.30
C VAL A 565 6.91 7.32 16.53
N VAL A 566 7.27 8.45 15.96
CA VAL A 566 8.51 8.68 15.25
C VAL A 566 9.25 9.83 15.92
N ILE A 567 10.56 9.66 16.12
CA ILE A 567 11.43 10.72 16.64
C ILE A 567 12.58 10.94 15.67
N ASP A 568 12.68 12.16 15.17
CA ASP A 568 13.77 12.63 14.33
C ASP A 568 14.69 13.58 15.13
N GLY A 569 16.00 13.37 14.98
CA GLY A 569 17.03 14.33 15.36
C GLY A 569 17.27 15.29 14.22
N LEU A 570 17.28 16.58 14.53
CA LEU A 570 17.47 17.66 13.58
C LEU A 570 18.81 18.34 13.87
N GLY A 571 19.56 18.66 12.82
CA GLY A 571 20.74 19.50 12.92
C GLY A 571 20.82 20.42 11.71
N SER A 572 21.13 21.69 11.92
CA SER A 572 21.38 22.62 10.81
C SER A 572 22.54 23.55 11.10
N LEU A 573 23.23 23.94 10.04
CA LEU A 573 24.27 24.97 10.04
C LEU A 573 23.92 25.97 8.96
N TYR A 574 24.12 27.24 9.27
CA TYR A 574 23.94 28.33 8.33
C TYR A 574 25.10 29.31 8.49
N THR A 575 25.52 29.94 7.40
CA THR A 575 26.38 31.10 7.44
C THR A 575 26.06 32.01 6.26
N SER A 576 26.13 33.31 6.47
CA SER A 576 26.06 34.28 5.39
C SER A 576 27.09 35.37 5.50
N ARG A 577 27.29 36.05 4.37
CA ARG A 577 28.17 37.20 4.24
C ARG A 577 27.53 38.24 3.34
N GLY A 578 27.28 39.43 3.89
CA GLY A 578 26.94 40.63 3.13
C GLY A 578 28.20 41.37 2.65
N SER A 579 28.17 41.94 1.45
CA SER A 579 29.28 42.73 0.91
C SER A 579 29.25 44.20 1.33
N ARG A 580 28.12 44.70 1.81
CA ARG A 580 27.91 46.07 2.29
C ARG A 580 27.29 46.08 3.69
N ASP A 581 27.70 47.02 4.52
CA ASP A 581 27.17 47.28 5.86
C ASP A 581 26.36 48.59 5.92
N ASP A 582 26.42 49.41 4.86
CA ASP A 582 25.77 50.71 4.72
C ASP A 582 24.44 50.64 3.95
N VAL A 583 23.57 49.69 4.31
CA VAL A 583 22.29 49.42 3.61
C VAL A 583 21.08 49.62 4.54
N PRO A 584 19.90 50.01 4.01
CA PRO A 584 18.73 50.35 4.83
C PRO A 584 17.93 49.13 5.34
N TYR A 585 18.52 47.94 5.26
CA TYR A 585 17.91 46.67 5.66
C TYR A 585 18.90 45.81 6.42
N PHE A 586 18.39 44.80 7.12
CA PHE A 586 19.23 43.87 7.87
C PHE A 586 20.13 43.04 6.95
N ASN A 587 21.43 43.36 6.98
CA ASN A 587 22.46 42.74 6.16
C ASN A 587 23.77 42.59 6.97
N PRO A 588 23.86 41.60 7.87
CA PRO A 588 25.06 41.39 8.65
C PRO A 588 26.27 41.15 7.74
N SER A 589 27.42 41.74 8.08
CA SER A 589 28.67 41.53 7.33
C SER A 589 29.04 40.05 7.30
N ARG A 590 28.90 39.37 8.44
CA ARG A 590 28.98 37.91 8.60
C ARG A 590 28.08 37.46 9.74
N ASP A 591 27.40 36.35 9.52
CA ASP A 591 26.68 35.64 10.53
C ASP A 591 26.84 34.13 10.36
N ARG A 592 26.52 33.40 11.43
CA ARG A 592 26.38 31.95 11.40
C ARG A 592 25.39 31.49 12.45
N SER A 593 24.69 30.40 12.17
CA SER A 593 23.94 29.68 13.17
C SER A 593 24.25 28.19 13.16
N VAL A 594 24.14 27.60 14.34
CA VAL A 594 24.15 26.15 14.55
C VAL A 594 22.89 25.82 15.32
N GLU A 595 22.05 24.95 14.81
CA GLU A 595 20.83 24.52 15.47
C GLU A 595 20.79 23.01 15.61
N ILE A 596 20.34 22.56 16.79
CA ILE A 596 20.04 21.17 17.08
C ILE A 596 18.63 21.05 17.61
N GLY A 597 17.91 20.00 17.24
CA GLY A 597 16.53 19.83 17.64
C GLY A 597 16.04 18.39 17.61
N LEU A 598 14.82 18.22 18.10
CA LEU A 598 14.06 16.99 18.05
C LEU A 598 12.68 17.27 17.47
N ARG A 599 12.22 16.39 16.59
CA ARG A 599 10.86 16.36 16.08
C ARG A 599 10.20 15.05 16.47
N ILE A 600 9.05 15.14 17.14
CA ILE A 600 8.26 13.99 17.59
C ILE A 600 6.94 14.02 16.83
N ASP A 601 6.72 13.00 16.02
CA ASP A 601 5.48 12.77 15.29
C ASP A 601 4.74 11.60 15.95
N GLN A 602 3.52 11.85 16.43
CA GLN A 602 2.70 10.81 17.04
C GLN A 602 1.34 10.69 16.32
N GLN A 603 1.06 9.46 15.88
CA GLN A 603 -0.17 9.05 15.24
C GLN A 603 -1.26 8.87 16.31
N LEU A 604 -2.30 9.71 16.29
CA LEU A 604 -3.39 9.67 17.27
C LEU A 604 -4.55 8.80 16.78
N TRP A 605 -4.82 8.84 15.48
CA TRP A 605 -5.85 8.02 14.85
C TRP A 605 -5.48 7.75 13.39
N ARG A 606 -5.75 6.53 12.91
CA ARG A 606 -5.62 6.17 11.49
C ARG A 606 -6.70 5.15 11.13
N HIS A 607 -7.22 5.27 9.92
CA HIS A 607 -8.05 4.27 9.27
C HIS A 607 -7.74 4.31 7.78
N TYR A 608 -7.00 3.30 7.30
CA TYR A 608 -6.47 3.24 5.93
C TYR A 608 -5.73 4.54 5.56
N GLU A 609 -6.13 5.21 4.47
CA GLU A 609 -5.48 6.43 3.99
C GLU A 609 -5.88 7.69 4.77
N ARG A 610 -6.70 7.58 5.82
CA ARG A 610 -7.12 8.71 6.64
C ARG A 610 -6.42 8.69 7.97
N HIS A 611 -5.90 9.83 8.40
CA HIS A 611 -5.16 9.89 9.65
C HIS A 611 -5.19 11.26 10.31
N PHE A 612 -4.96 11.26 11.61
CA PHE A 612 -4.73 12.45 12.42
C PHE A 612 -3.48 12.25 13.27
N ARG A 613 -2.49 13.13 13.11
CA ARG A 613 -1.26 13.13 13.89
C ARG A 613 -0.96 14.51 14.43
N HIS A 614 -0.20 14.55 15.53
CA HIS A 614 0.40 15.78 16.02
C HIS A 614 1.93 15.71 15.94
N ARG A 615 2.54 16.88 15.81
CA ARG A 615 3.98 17.05 15.67
C ARG A 615 4.46 18.09 16.67
N LEU A 616 5.41 17.71 17.52
CA LEU A 616 6.14 18.63 18.40
C LEU A 616 7.57 18.76 17.89
N THR A 617 8.02 19.98 17.63
CA THR A 617 9.42 20.29 17.30
C THR A 617 10.00 21.19 18.37
N VAL A 618 11.14 20.82 18.93
CA VAL A 618 11.88 21.61 19.91
C VAL A 618 13.32 21.71 19.46
N SER A 619 13.85 22.92 19.38
CA SER A 619 15.23 23.15 18.97
C SER A 619 15.89 24.27 19.74
N LEU A 620 17.23 24.25 19.72
CA LEU A 620 18.09 25.24 20.31
C LEU A 620 19.18 25.61 19.29
N GLY A 621 19.18 26.87 18.88
CA GLY A 621 20.21 27.46 18.04
C GLY A 621 21.24 28.26 18.84
N ASP A 622 22.48 28.32 18.38
CA ASP A 622 23.44 29.37 18.67
C ASP A 622 23.60 30.23 17.41
N TYR A 623 23.26 31.51 17.51
CA TYR A 623 23.42 32.47 16.42
C TYR A 623 24.53 33.46 16.78
N TRP A 624 25.56 33.51 15.93
CA TRP A 624 26.66 34.45 16.05
C TRP A 624 26.57 35.48 14.93
N GLN A 625 26.74 36.74 15.29
CA GLN A 625 26.79 37.86 14.35
C GLN A 625 28.04 38.69 14.60
N GLU A 626 28.74 39.05 13.53
CA GLU A 626 29.89 39.93 13.60
C GLU A 626 29.50 41.28 14.21
N GLY A 627 30.28 41.76 15.18
CA GLY A 627 29.97 42.98 15.95
C GLY A 627 29.06 42.77 17.17
N PHE A 628 28.34 41.64 17.29
CA PHE A 628 27.35 41.41 18.36
C PHE A 628 27.58 40.14 19.18
N GLY A 629 28.37 39.18 18.68
CA GLY A 629 28.69 37.94 19.40
C GLY A 629 27.64 36.84 19.22
N SER A 630 27.69 35.83 20.10
CA SER A 630 26.81 34.65 20.08
C SER A 630 25.59 34.81 20.98
N SER A 631 24.46 34.24 20.57
CA SER A 631 23.22 34.23 21.32
C SER A 631 22.42 32.95 21.09
N LEU A 632 21.91 32.37 22.17
CA LEU A 632 21.03 31.21 22.10
C LEU A 632 19.63 31.58 21.62
N ILE A 633 19.08 30.77 20.70
CA ILE A 633 17.75 30.90 20.10
C ILE A 633 16.96 29.61 20.40
N PRO A 634 16.14 29.58 21.46
CA PRO A 634 15.20 28.48 21.66
C PRO A 634 14.00 28.62 20.73
N THR A 635 13.53 27.49 20.18
CA THR A 635 12.35 27.40 19.33
C THR A 635 11.50 26.19 19.71
N VAL A 636 10.17 26.38 19.73
CA VAL A 636 9.19 25.32 19.96
C VAL A 636 8.05 25.49 18.94
N ALA A 637 7.64 24.40 18.30
CA ALA A 637 6.48 24.40 17.41
C ALA A 637 5.60 23.18 17.68
N TYR A 638 4.29 23.37 17.64
CA TYR A 638 3.30 22.32 17.81
C TYR A 638 2.28 22.39 16.68
N ARG A 639 2.18 21.30 15.91
CA ARG A 639 1.36 21.20 14.70
C ARG A 639 0.43 20.00 14.75
N HIS A 640 -0.67 20.11 14.03
CA HIS A 640 -1.62 19.07 13.74
C HIS A 640 -1.66 18.82 12.23
N GLU A 641 -1.82 17.55 11.86
CA GLU A 641 -1.98 17.13 10.46
C GLU A 641 -3.17 16.19 10.33
N TRP A 642 -4.05 16.52 9.39
CA TRP A 642 -5.18 15.72 8.97
C TRP A 642 -4.95 15.23 7.54
N GLN A 643 -5.05 13.93 7.33
CA GLN A 643 -5.21 13.35 5.99
C GLN A 643 -6.65 12.86 5.85
N PHE A 644 -7.42 13.50 4.96
CA PHE A 644 -8.83 13.14 4.71
C PHE A 644 -8.99 12.05 3.65
N GLY A 645 -7.92 11.79 2.92
CA GLY A 645 -7.79 10.79 1.89
C GLY A 645 -6.47 10.99 1.17
N GLN A 646 -6.21 10.16 0.18
CA GLN A 646 -4.97 10.23 -0.58
C GLN A 646 -4.76 11.58 -1.25
N GLY A 647 -3.58 12.16 -1.04
CA GLY A 647 -3.22 13.48 -1.55
C GLY A 647 -4.09 14.62 -1.00
N ARG A 648 -4.73 14.47 0.17
CA ARG A 648 -5.59 15.51 0.77
C ARG A 648 -5.19 15.76 2.21
N ILE A 649 -4.27 16.70 2.39
CA ILE A 649 -3.62 16.97 3.67
C ILE A 649 -3.95 18.40 4.12
N PHE A 650 -4.34 18.55 5.37
CA PHE A 650 -4.49 19.84 6.03
C PHE A 650 -3.64 19.88 7.30
N GLU A 651 -2.74 20.83 7.37
CA GLU A 651 -1.84 21.06 8.49
C GLU A 651 -2.10 22.43 9.11
N TYR A 652 -1.97 22.53 10.43
CA TYR A 652 -1.96 23.82 11.11
C TYR A 652 -1.24 23.74 12.45
N GLY A 653 -0.72 24.87 12.95
CA GLY A 653 -0.10 24.90 14.25
C GLY A 653 0.40 26.26 14.68
N VAL A 654 1.14 26.25 15.78
CA VAL A 654 1.71 27.43 16.40
C VAL A 654 3.19 27.23 16.67
N SER A 655 3.95 28.31 16.56
CA SER A 655 5.37 28.35 16.88
C SER A 655 5.68 29.46 17.87
N TRP A 656 6.75 29.28 18.63
CA TRP A 656 7.34 30.26 19.50
C TRP A 656 8.86 30.20 19.38
N SER A 657 9.51 31.34 19.26
CA SER A 657 10.97 31.43 19.25
C SER A 657 11.48 32.72 19.88
N ARG A 658 12.77 32.76 20.21
CA ARG A 658 13.44 33.97 20.73
C ARG A 658 14.70 34.35 19.93
N PRO A 659 14.54 34.84 18.69
CA PRO A 659 15.68 35.24 17.87
C PRO A 659 16.41 36.45 18.44
N VAL A 660 17.63 36.67 17.97
CA VAL A 660 18.45 37.84 18.31
C VAL A 660 19.02 38.42 17.03
N TYR A 661 18.77 39.70 16.81
CA TYR A 661 19.30 40.45 15.68
C TYR A 661 19.97 41.71 16.19
N ASP A 662 21.17 42.04 15.69
CA ASP A 662 21.93 43.22 16.12
C ASP A 662 22.07 43.31 17.65
N GLY A 663 22.24 42.16 18.30
CA GLY A 663 22.35 42.02 19.76
C GLY A 663 21.04 42.19 20.54
N GLN A 664 19.93 42.52 19.86
CA GLN A 664 18.63 42.74 20.48
C GLN A 664 17.79 41.47 20.42
N ARG A 665 17.33 41.02 21.59
CA ARG A 665 16.50 39.83 21.70
C ARG A 665 15.04 40.13 21.41
N GLU A 666 14.44 39.27 20.62
CA GLU A 666 13.02 39.30 20.26
C GLU A 666 12.30 38.06 20.79
N ARG A 667 10.98 38.13 20.75
CA ARG A 667 10.05 37.03 20.93
C ARG A 667 9.13 37.01 19.73
N HIS A 668 9.13 35.89 19.01
CA HIS A 668 8.26 35.66 17.88
C HIS A 668 7.22 34.59 18.26
N ILE A 669 5.96 34.85 17.92
CA ILE A 669 4.86 33.88 18.02
C ILE A 669 4.26 33.77 16.62
N GLY A 670 4.29 32.57 16.06
CA GLY A 670 3.78 32.27 14.73
C GLY A 670 2.56 31.35 14.76
N PHE A 671 1.76 31.45 13.71
CA PHE A 671 0.71 30.53 13.34
C PHE A 671 0.91 30.16 11.87
N ASP A 672 0.81 28.87 11.56
CA ASP A 672 0.86 28.37 10.19
C ASP A 672 -0.31 27.42 9.91
N ALA A 673 -0.77 27.43 8.66
CA ALA A 673 -1.72 26.48 8.13
C ALA A 673 -1.44 26.21 6.65
N ALA A 674 -1.59 24.95 6.23
CA ALA A 674 -1.38 24.53 4.86
C ALA A 674 -2.45 23.52 4.43
N LEU A 675 -2.94 23.66 3.20
CA LEU A 675 -3.80 22.70 2.52
C LEU A 675 -3.08 22.21 1.27
N ARG A 676 -3.02 20.88 1.11
CA ARG A 676 -2.49 20.22 -0.08
C ARG A 676 -3.56 19.30 -0.65
N TRP A 677 -3.80 19.42 -1.95
CA TRP A 677 -4.69 18.57 -2.73
C TRP A 677 -3.94 18.06 -3.97
N GLY A 678 -3.94 16.75 -4.19
CA GLY A 678 -3.11 16.07 -5.20
C GLY A 678 -1.84 15.47 -4.58
N GLU A 679 -0.98 14.88 -5.42
CA GLU A 679 0.29 14.28 -4.98
C GLU A 679 1.39 15.30 -4.69
#